data_AF-A0AAV0RME7-F1
#
_entry.id   AF-A0AAV0RME7-F1
#
_cell.length_a   1.000
_cell.length_b   1.000
_cell.length_c   1.000
_cell.angle_alpha   90.00
_cell.angle_beta   90.00
_cell.angle_gamma   90.00
#
_symmetry.space_group_name_H-M   'P 1'
#
loop_
_entity.id
_entity.type
_entity.pdbx_description
1 polymer ?
#
loop_
_entity_poly.entity_id
_entity_poly.type
_entity_poly.pdbx_seq_one_letter_code
_entity_poly.pdbx_strand_id
1 'polypeptide(L)'
;MKDALSSTLACILALKRWGTGDNHVHSALAFMERNSGSLADSSQQAPIGFDVVFPSMVQTLTRDFRLNLPLDAAQIDAMIRNNRDVALTGVDRSNGRDAYLAYILEGIGSSHQARGNAMRFQRKNGSILNSPSATAAAVIHGHDDALSLGYLRSVLRTTTAGSNAAAGAVPAVHPLEIQARLCLIDTVESLGIDRHFREEIELALDEIHRRWRQGEEEIFLDATTCAMAFRMLRLNGYPVSSDVFDRFTEVRFWSDTLEGYLKDERAVLELHKAARITCLHDGEASILGRQQLWTAQFLKQLALDHHHCRDVSNHSPAQKKKLNIVVTQVNDVLRYPFHADLDILVHKRNAERYCPDNTRILKSSFRWLKEKKLDDTTLAKVKTRYCHFHGSTTFTEPELSHARILLCKHAVLVCVVDAVFDIDGTHEEQLNIVDLLQRWDVNGPKAEFCSKRVETIYWAIHGAICETVEKAFPTQGRSVMDHVVELWVEIVKGMLQEAEWCRTSTIPTLEEYMATSSITLGVAAFLLPAIYSAGHKLEDDVVRGPQYQRLFLLTTTIGRLLNDVRGFEREAQEGNVNAVSLRIMRRGMDMEEAVEEVENLITTLTRQMVRLTTGEDNCGEVPKAVRLMFWRAVKGFFFFYMKEDLYHASTKLVKVVESVMNEPITIA
;
A
#
# COMPACT_ATOMS: atom_id res chain seq x y z
N MET A 1 20.33 16.52 -19.73
CA MET A 1 20.71 17.53 -20.75
C MET A 1 19.87 17.43 -22.01
N LYS A 2 19.53 16.22 -22.50
CA LYS A 2 18.70 16.00 -23.71
C LYS A 2 17.39 16.82 -23.74
N ASP A 3 16.67 16.90 -22.63
CA ASP A 3 15.46 17.74 -22.48
C ASP A 3 15.71 19.24 -22.76
N ALA A 4 16.76 19.80 -22.14
CA ALA A 4 17.15 21.19 -22.33
C ALA A 4 17.58 21.47 -23.78
N LEU A 5 18.30 20.54 -24.42
CA LEU A 5 18.67 20.65 -25.84
C LEU A 5 17.42 20.64 -26.74
N SER A 6 16.47 19.75 -26.49
CA SER A 6 15.21 19.68 -27.24
C SER A 6 14.39 20.96 -27.11
N SER A 7 14.21 21.43 -25.87
CA SER A 7 13.49 22.67 -25.57
C SER A 7 14.16 23.90 -26.19
N THR A 8 15.49 23.97 -26.15
CA THR A 8 16.27 25.04 -26.78
C THR A 8 16.03 25.07 -28.29
N LEU A 9 16.03 23.91 -28.94
CA LEU A 9 15.81 23.79 -30.38
C LEU A 9 14.37 24.20 -30.77
N ALA A 10 13.37 23.81 -29.97
CA ALA A 10 11.98 24.24 -30.15
C ALA A 10 11.85 25.78 -30.05
N CYS A 11 12.53 26.40 -29.09
CA CYS A 11 12.57 27.86 -28.95
C CYS A 11 13.23 28.54 -30.16
N ILE A 12 14.37 28.03 -30.65
CA ILE A 12 15.02 28.56 -31.86
C ILE A 12 14.07 28.48 -33.06
N LEU A 13 13.37 27.36 -33.23
CA LEU A 13 12.40 27.16 -34.31
C LEU A 13 11.25 28.16 -34.25
N ALA A 14 10.69 28.40 -33.06
CA ALA A 14 9.65 29.41 -32.88
C ALA A 14 10.16 30.83 -33.18
N LEU A 15 11.33 31.21 -32.64
CA LEU A 15 11.93 32.54 -32.85
C LEU A 15 12.22 32.80 -34.33
N LYS A 16 12.77 31.82 -35.04
CA LYS A 16 13.03 31.92 -36.48
C LYS A 16 11.77 31.95 -37.32
N ARG A 17 10.73 31.20 -36.94
CA ARG A 17 9.43 31.23 -37.61
C ARG A 17 8.79 32.63 -37.56
N TRP A 18 8.96 33.36 -36.47
CA TRP A 18 8.42 34.70 -36.26
C TRP A 18 9.40 35.84 -36.57
N GLY A 19 10.61 35.53 -37.05
CA GLY A 19 11.61 36.54 -37.41
C GLY A 19 12.02 37.44 -36.25
N THR A 20 12.13 36.90 -35.03
CA THR A 20 12.41 37.68 -33.81
C THR A 20 13.47 37.02 -32.92
N GLY A 21 14.03 37.78 -31.98
CA GLY A 21 14.87 37.25 -30.90
C GLY A 21 16.25 36.74 -31.31
N ASP A 22 16.90 37.35 -32.30
CA ASP A 22 18.21 36.89 -32.82
C ASP A 22 19.31 36.77 -31.74
N ASN A 23 19.32 37.66 -30.74
CA ASN A 23 20.25 37.57 -29.60
C ASN A 23 20.04 36.26 -28.81
N HIS A 24 18.78 35.85 -28.60
CA HIS A 24 18.45 34.59 -27.92
C HIS A 24 18.84 33.39 -28.77
N VAL A 25 18.68 33.46 -30.10
CA VAL A 25 19.15 32.41 -31.00
C VAL A 25 20.66 32.25 -30.91
N HIS A 26 21.43 33.35 -30.89
CA HIS A 26 22.87 33.28 -30.75
C HIS A 26 23.31 32.63 -29.42
N SER A 27 22.70 33.04 -28.30
CA SER A 27 22.95 32.43 -26.99
C SER A 27 22.56 30.95 -26.95
N ALA A 28 21.45 30.59 -27.59
CA ALA A 28 20.97 29.21 -27.68
C ALA A 28 21.94 28.32 -28.47
N LEU A 29 22.48 28.80 -29.59
CA LEU A 29 23.49 28.07 -30.38
C LEU A 29 24.77 27.83 -29.56
N ALA A 30 25.25 28.84 -28.83
CA ALA A 30 26.40 28.69 -27.94
C ALA A 30 26.15 27.68 -26.80
N PHE A 31 24.92 27.64 -26.26
CA PHE A 31 24.52 26.61 -25.30
C PHE A 31 24.53 25.21 -25.92
N MET A 32 24.00 25.06 -27.14
CA MET A 32 23.97 23.78 -27.84
C MET A 32 25.37 23.26 -28.16
N GLU A 33 26.26 24.12 -28.63
CA GLU A 33 27.66 23.76 -28.92
C GLU A 33 28.34 23.17 -27.69
N ARG A 34 28.23 23.84 -26.54
CA ARG A 34 28.82 23.41 -25.25
C ARG A 34 28.27 22.08 -24.73
N ASN A 35 27.05 21.71 -25.13
CA ASN A 35 26.33 20.56 -24.59
C ASN A 35 26.08 19.45 -25.63
N SER A 36 26.54 19.63 -26.87
CA SER A 36 26.32 18.73 -28.01
C SER A 36 26.75 17.28 -27.72
N GLY A 37 27.85 17.08 -26.98
CA GLY A 37 28.32 15.76 -26.56
C GLY A 37 27.31 14.96 -25.72
N SER A 38 26.33 15.61 -25.07
CA SER A 38 25.28 14.92 -24.32
C SER A 38 24.28 14.17 -25.18
N LEU A 39 24.24 14.42 -26.50
CA LEU A 39 23.39 13.66 -27.42
C LEU A 39 23.84 12.20 -27.55
N ALA A 40 25.16 11.96 -27.44
CA ALA A 40 25.75 10.62 -27.57
C ALA A 40 25.70 9.82 -26.27
N ASP A 41 25.35 10.48 -25.17
CA ASP A 41 25.32 9.89 -23.84
C ASP A 41 24.08 9.00 -23.67
N SER A 42 24.28 7.69 -23.82
CA SER A 42 23.24 6.67 -23.60
C SER A 42 22.85 6.55 -22.13
N SER A 43 23.67 7.04 -21.20
CA SER A 43 23.33 7.05 -19.78
C SER A 43 22.26 8.08 -19.44
N GLN A 44 22.09 9.13 -20.26
CA GLN A 44 21.07 10.16 -20.06
C GLN A 44 19.69 9.74 -20.54
N GLN A 45 18.70 9.87 -19.64
CA GLN A 45 17.30 9.67 -19.97
C GLN A 45 16.85 10.73 -20.98
N ALA A 46 16.24 10.27 -22.06
CA ALA A 46 15.68 11.12 -23.10
C ALA A 46 14.18 11.38 -22.81
N PRO A 47 13.65 12.55 -23.18
CA PRO A 47 12.20 12.77 -23.25
C PRO A 47 11.52 11.74 -24.16
N ILE A 48 10.24 11.47 -23.89
CA ILE A 48 9.42 10.63 -24.77
C ILE A 48 9.43 11.24 -26.17
N GLY A 49 9.70 10.43 -27.19
CA GLY A 49 9.73 10.90 -28.58
C GLY A 49 11.00 11.64 -28.99
N PHE A 50 12.01 11.78 -28.12
CA PHE A 50 13.22 12.56 -28.42
C PHE A 50 13.89 12.14 -29.73
N ASP A 51 14.03 10.84 -29.98
CA ASP A 51 14.69 10.30 -31.17
C ASP A 51 13.92 10.57 -32.48
N VAL A 52 12.69 11.08 -32.39
CA VAL A 52 11.86 11.47 -33.53
C VAL A 52 11.74 12.98 -33.62
N VAL A 53 11.35 13.63 -32.52
CA VAL A 53 11.05 15.07 -32.47
C VAL A 53 12.32 15.90 -32.63
N PHE A 54 13.41 15.52 -31.95
CA PHE A 54 14.67 16.27 -31.99
C PHE A 54 15.26 16.36 -33.41
N PRO A 55 15.51 15.24 -34.13
CA PRO A 55 16.05 15.31 -35.49
C PRO A 55 15.08 15.97 -36.47
N SER A 56 13.77 15.89 -36.25
CA SER A 56 12.76 16.57 -37.08
C SER A 56 12.87 18.10 -36.98
N MET A 57 13.08 18.63 -35.77
CA MET A 57 13.35 20.05 -35.57
C MET A 57 14.68 20.49 -36.21
N VAL A 58 15.73 19.66 -36.11
CA VAL A 58 17.03 19.92 -36.76
C VAL A 58 16.85 20.00 -38.28
N GLN A 59 16.16 19.04 -38.89
CA GLN A 59 15.88 19.04 -40.33
C GLN A 59 15.12 20.31 -40.76
N THR A 60 14.10 20.72 -40.00
CA THR A 60 13.31 21.91 -40.30
C THR A 60 14.17 23.17 -40.26
N LEU A 61 14.99 23.35 -39.23
CA LEU A 61 15.88 24.51 -39.09
C LEU A 61 16.97 24.58 -40.17
N THR A 62 17.57 23.44 -40.50
CA THR A 62 18.63 23.39 -41.52
C THR A 62 18.06 23.55 -42.93
N ARG A 63 16.93 22.91 -43.25
CA ARG A 63 16.36 22.91 -44.60
C ARG A 63 15.55 24.17 -44.90
N ASP A 64 14.67 24.55 -43.98
CA ASP A 64 13.68 25.59 -44.24
C ASP A 64 14.20 26.99 -43.83
N PHE A 65 15.05 27.07 -42.79
CA PHE A 65 15.63 28.33 -42.30
C PHE A 65 17.12 28.51 -42.60
N ARG A 66 17.79 27.51 -43.19
CA ARG A 66 19.23 27.52 -43.54
C ARG A 66 20.14 27.88 -42.36
N LEU A 67 19.76 27.45 -41.15
CA LEU A 67 20.52 27.69 -39.94
C LEU A 67 21.60 26.62 -39.75
N ASN A 68 22.85 27.03 -39.60
CA ASN A 68 23.95 26.12 -39.26
C ASN A 68 23.91 25.80 -37.76
N LEU A 69 23.56 24.56 -37.42
CA LEU A 69 23.50 24.10 -36.03
C LEU A 69 24.85 23.47 -35.63
N PRO A 70 25.40 23.78 -34.43
CA PRO A 70 26.66 23.23 -33.93
C PRO A 70 26.46 21.80 -33.37
N LEU A 71 26.02 20.89 -34.23
CA LEU A 71 25.72 19.49 -33.92
C LEU A 71 26.49 18.57 -34.87
N ASP A 72 26.85 17.38 -34.39
CA ASP A 72 27.50 16.37 -35.23
C ASP A 72 26.52 15.80 -36.27
N ALA A 73 26.81 16.06 -37.54
CA ALA A 73 25.98 15.61 -38.67
C ALA A 73 25.84 14.08 -38.72
N ALA A 74 26.90 13.32 -38.41
CA ALA A 74 26.86 11.86 -38.46
C ALA A 74 25.90 11.28 -37.40
N GLN A 75 25.89 11.90 -36.22
CA GLN A 75 24.99 11.56 -35.13
C GLN A 75 23.54 11.89 -35.47
N ILE A 76 23.27 13.08 -36.01
CA ILE A 76 21.91 13.47 -36.42
C ILE A 76 21.41 12.57 -37.54
N ASP A 77 22.24 12.25 -38.53
CA ASP A 77 21.88 11.34 -39.61
C ASP A 77 21.57 9.93 -39.09
N ALA A 78 22.27 9.47 -38.05
CA ALA A 78 21.94 8.21 -37.38
C ALA A 78 20.56 8.25 -36.71
N MET A 79 20.24 9.34 -36.00
CA MET A 79 18.92 9.54 -35.40
C MET A 79 17.81 9.58 -36.47
N ILE A 80 18.06 10.26 -37.60
CA ILE A 80 17.13 10.36 -38.73
C ILE A 80 16.86 8.98 -39.36
N ARG A 81 17.90 8.16 -39.54
CA ARG A 81 17.73 6.79 -40.07
C ARG A 81 16.87 5.94 -39.14
N ASN A 82 17.18 5.96 -37.84
CA ASN A 82 16.37 5.26 -36.83
C ASN A 82 14.92 5.75 -36.81
N ASN A 83 14.68 7.06 -36.94
CA ASN A 83 13.33 7.65 -37.01
C ASN A 83 12.55 7.13 -38.24
N ARG A 84 13.18 7.08 -39.42
CA ARG A 84 12.56 6.50 -40.62
C ARG A 84 12.17 5.04 -40.41
N ASP A 85 13.01 4.26 -39.74
CA ASP A 85 12.68 2.87 -39.44
C ASP A 85 11.52 2.75 -38.45
N VAL A 86 11.45 3.59 -37.41
CA VAL A 86 10.30 3.65 -36.47
C VAL A 86 9.00 4.04 -37.20
N ALA A 87 9.06 4.96 -38.16
CA ALA A 87 7.90 5.40 -38.95
C ALA A 87 7.47 4.39 -40.03
N LEU A 88 8.41 3.67 -40.66
CA LEU A 88 8.19 2.82 -41.85
C LEU A 88 8.11 1.31 -41.56
N THR A 89 8.69 0.80 -40.46
CA THR A 89 8.64 -0.63 -40.14
C THR A 89 7.24 -1.01 -39.62
N GLY A 90 6.38 -1.45 -40.54
CA GLY A 90 5.02 -1.94 -40.26
C GLY A 90 4.96 -3.34 -39.61
N VAL A 91 5.91 -3.68 -38.73
CA VAL A 91 5.99 -5.01 -38.11
C VAL A 91 5.09 -5.13 -36.88
N ASP A 92 4.78 -4.01 -36.21
CA ASP A 92 3.80 -3.96 -35.12
C ASP A 92 2.77 -2.85 -35.40
N ARG A 93 1.52 -3.24 -35.73
CA ARG A 93 0.38 -2.33 -35.95
C ARG A 93 -0.49 -2.25 -34.69
N SER A 94 0.15 -2.17 -33.53
CA SER A 94 -0.52 -2.07 -32.23
C SER A 94 -1.15 -0.68 -32.03
N ASN A 95 -2.29 -0.63 -31.33
CA ASN A 95 -2.94 0.64 -30.96
C ASN A 95 -2.03 1.48 -30.05
N GLY A 96 -1.20 0.85 -29.22
CA GLY A 96 -0.21 1.51 -28.37
C GLY A 96 0.89 2.22 -29.17
N ARG A 97 1.36 1.63 -30.28
CA ARG A 97 2.25 2.33 -31.23
C ARG A 97 1.55 3.52 -31.88
N ASP A 98 0.31 3.36 -32.32
CA ASP A 98 -0.46 4.46 -32.90
C ASP A 98 -0.67 5.59 -31.87
N ALA A 99 -0.89 5.25 -30.60
CA ALA A 99 -0.98 6.23 -29.50
C ALA A 99 0.36 6.95 -29.28
N TYR A 100 1.48 6.23 -29.33
CA TYR A 100 2.81 6.82 -29.26
C TYR A 100 3.04 7.82 -30.39
N LEU A 101 2.74 7.43 -31.64
CA LEU A 101 2.87 8.32 -32.80
C LEU A 101 1.95 9.55 -32.67
N ALA A 102 0.74 9.39 -32.14
CA ALA A 102 -0.16 10.50 -31.85
C ALA A 102 0.41 11.45 -30.78
N TYR A 103 1.07 10.90 -29.75
CA TYR A 103 1.67 11.67 -28.66
C TYR A 103 2.86 12.53 -29.12
N ILE A 104 3.59 12.07 -30.14
CA ILE A 104 4.79 12.75 -30.69
C ILE A 104 4.52 13.38 -32.06
N LEU A 105 3.26 13.70 -32.35
CA LEU A 105 2.78 14.11 -33.68
C LEU A 105 3.58 15.29 -34.26
N GLU A 106 4.06 16.21 -33.41
CA GLU A 106 4.90 17.35 -33.79
C GLU A 106 6.22 16.94 -34.48
N GLY A 107 6.72 15.73 -34.23
CA GLY A 107 7.94 15.20 -34.82
C GLY A 107 7.74 14.49 -36.16
N ILE A 108 6.51 14.11 -36.50
CA ILE A 108 6.19 13.22 -37.63
C ILE A 108 5.94 13.99 -38.94
N GLY A 109 5.81 15.33 -38.88
CA GLY A 109 5.63 16.19 -40.06
C GLY A 109 4.23 16.10 -40.69
N SER A 110 4.09 16.54 -41.94
CA SER A 110 2.79 16.72 -42.63
C SER A 110 2.16 15.42 -43.18
N SER A 111 2.44 14.27 -42.57
CA SER A 111 1.88 12.99 -43.03
C SER A 111 0.37 12.91 -42.80
N HIS A 112 -0.42 12.91 -43.89
CA HIS A 112 -1.88 12.81 -43.82
C HIS A 112 -2.37 11.55 -43.10
N GLN A 113 -1.64 10.43 -43.21
CA GLN A 113 -1.99 9.16 -42.56
C GLN A 113 -1.72 9.22 -41.05
N ALA A 114 -0.56 9.73 -40.62
CA ALA A 114 -0.24 9.89 -39.20
C ALA A 114 -1.24 10.85 -38.53
N ARG A 115 -1.64 11.91 -39.24
CA ARG A 115 -2.68 12.85 -38.79
C ARG A 115 -4.04 12.19 -38.60
N GLY A 116 -4.51 11.45 -39.60
CA GLY A 116 -5.80 10.75 -39.51
C GLY A 116 -5.84 9.75 -38.36
N ASN A 117 -4.72 9.07 -38.10
CA ASN A 117 -4.60 8.15 -36.98
C ASN A 117 -4.53 8.87 -35.62
N ALA A 118 -3.85 10.01 -35.52
CA ALA A 118 -3.73 10.76 -34.27
C ALA A 118 -5.08 11.27 -33.74
N MET A 119 -6.00 11.65 -34.63
CA MET A 119 -7.36 12.09 -34.24
C MET A 119 -8.17 10.99 -33.53
N ARG A 120 -7.81 9.71 -33.68
CA ARG A 120 -8.43 8.61 -32.92
C ARG A 120 -8.16 8.69 -31.41
N PHE A 121 -7.14 9.46 -31.01
CA PHE A 121 -6.74 9.68 -29.62
C PHE A 121 -7.07 11.10 -29.13
N GLN A 122 -7.94 11.82 -29.85
CA GLN A 122 -8.50 13.08 -29.37
C GLN A 122 -9.42 12.82 -28.18
N ARG A 123 -9.14 13.47 -27.05
CA ARG A 123 -9.93 13.41 -25.83
C ARG A 123 -11.12 14.36 -25.89
N LYS A 124 -12.08 14.18 -24.97
CA LYS A 124 -13.28 15.04 -24.86
C LYS A 124 -12.95 16.53 -24.69
N ASN A 125 -11.82 16.82 -24.05
CA ASN A 125 -11.34 18.20 -23.85
C ASN A 125 -10.76 18.84 -25.14
N GLY A 126 -10.67 18.08 -26.23
CA GLY A 126 -10.11 18.50 -27.53
C GLY A 126 -8.62 18.20 -27.71
N SER A 127 -7.91 17.79 -26.67
CA SER A 127 -6.48 17.48 -26.75
C SER A 127 -6.19 16.16 -27.45
N ILE A 128 -5.03 16.06 -28.07
CA ILE A 128 -4.43 14.76 -28.42
C ILE A 128 -3.63 14.28 -27.20
N LEU A 129 -4.13 13.26 -26.52
CA LEU A 129 -3.47 12.65 -25.34
C LEU A 129 -3.00 13.65 -24.27
N ASN A 130 -3.78 14.71 -24.03
CA ASN A 130 -3.44 15.81 -23.11
C ASN A 130 -2.11 16.55 -23.45
N SER A 131 -1.51 16.34 -24.64
CA SER A 131 -0.26 16.99 -25.05
C SER A 131 -0.55 18.29 -25.83
N PRO A 132 -0.17 19.48 -25.33
CA PRO A 132 -0.31 20.71 -26.10
C PRO A 132 0.53 20.76 -27.38
N SER A 133 1.72 20.15 -27.40
CA SER A 133 2.56 20.11 -28.60
C SER A 133 1.93 19.27 -29.71
N ALA A 134 1.47 18.06 -29.38
CA ALA A 134 0.78 17.19 -30.33
C ALA A 134 -0.53 17.82 -30.82
N THR A 135 -1.27 18.45 -29.92
CA THR A 135 -2.53 19.13 -30.27
C THR A 135 -2.28 20.34 -31.19
N ALA A 136 -1.23 21.13 -30.92
CA ALA A 136 -0.84 22.24 -31.79
C ALA A 136 -0.40 21.73 -33.18
N ALA A 137 0.35 20.63 -33.24
CA ALA A 137 0.72 20.00 -34.51
C ALA A 137 -0.52 19.53 -35.30
N ALA A 138 -1.51 18.94 -34.62
CA ALA A 138 -2.77 18.54 -35.25
C ALA A 138 -3.51 19.73 -35.86
N VAL A 139 -3.57 20.87 -35.16
CA VAL A 139 -4.21 22.11 -35.64
C VAL A 139 -3.43 22.75 -36.79
N ILE A 140 -2.09 22.80 -36.72
CA ILE A 140 -1.26 23.41 -37.78
C ILE A 140 -1.38 22.63 -39.10
N HIS A 141 -1.51 21.30 -39.02
CA HIS A 141 -1.56 20.41 -40.18
C HIS A 141 -2.98 19.97 -40.56
N GLY A 142 -4.00 20.43 -39.84
CA GLY A 142 -5.41 20.09 -40.05
C GLY A 142 -6.30 21.33 -40.00
N HIS A 143 -6.98 21.65 -41.11
CA HIS A 143 -7.92 22.75 -41.15
C HIS A 143 -9.03 22.58 -40.10
N ASP A 144 -9.18 23.61 -39.25
CA ASP A 144 -10.36 23.95 -38.43
C ASP A 144 -10.91 22.90 -37.45
N ASP A 145 -10.05 22.16 -36.72
CA ASP A 145 -10.53 21.43 -35.54
C ASP A 145 -10.79 22.37 -34.36
N ALA A 146 -12.05 22.79 -34.23
CA ALA A 146 -12.49 23.75 -33.21
C ALA A 146 -12.26 23.24 -31.78
N LEU A 147 -12.29 21.92 -31.55
CA LEU A 147 -12.06 21.32 -30.24
C LEU A 147 -10.60 21.43 -29.80
N SER A 148 -9.64 21.04 -30.64
CA SER A 148 -8.21 21.19 -30.39
C SER A 148 -7.80 22.64 -30.20
N LEU A 149 -8.36 23.55 -31.01
CA LEU A 149 -8.11 24.98 -30.84
C LEU A 149 -8.73 25.50 -29.53
N GLY A 150 -9.92 25.01 -29.17
CA GLY A 150 -10.58 25.27 -27.90
C GLY A 150 -9.72 24.83 -26.71
N TYR A 151 -9.16 23.62 -26.77
CA TYR A 151 -8.22 23.09 -25.78
C TYR A 151 -7.01 24.01 -25.61
N LEU A 152 -6.29 24.35 -26.69
CA LEU A 152 -5.09 25.19 -26.63
C LEU A 152 -5.39 26.57 -26.02
N ARG A 153 -6.53 27.17 -26.41
CA ARG A 153 -7.00 28.43 -25.81
C ARG A 153 -7.31 28.28 -24.32
N SER A 154 -7.91 27.16 -23.92
CA SER A 154 -8.19 26.86 -22.51
C SER A 154 -6.90 26.76 -21.69
N VAL A 155 -5.91 26.00 -22.18
CA VAL A 155 -4.60 25.85 -21.52
C VAL A 155 -3.92 27.21 -21.35
N LEU A 156 -3.93 28.06 -22.37
CA LEU A 156 -3.34 29.41 -22.28
C LEU A 156 -4.06 30.30 -21.26
N ARG A 157 -5.39 30.16 -21.12
CA ARG A 157 -6.16 30.93 -20.13
C ARG A 157 -5.89 30.46 -18.71
N THR A 158 -5.74 29.16 -18.48
CA THR A 158 -5.48 28.61 -17.15
C THR A 158 -4.06 28.92 -16.67
N THR A 159 -3.06 28.90 -17.55
CA THR A 159 -1.66 29.22 -17.19
C THR A 159 -1.39 30.72 -17.00
N THR A 160 -2.27 31.59 -17.51
CA THR A 160 -2.14 33.06 -17.36
C THR A 160 -2.87 33.62 -16.14
N ALA A 161 -3.76 32.84 -15.51
CA ALA A 161 -4.59 33.30 -14.39
C ALA A 161 -3.92 33.15 -13.00
N GLY A 162 -2.82 32.40 -12.87
CA GLY A 162 -2.18 32.08 -11.60
C GLY A 162 -0.73 32.55 -11.49
N SER A 163 -0.50 33.78 -10.98
CA SER A 163 0.79 34.37 -10.59
C SER A 163 1.78 34.71 -11.74
N ASN A 164 2.83 35.49 -11.40
CA ASN A 164 3.87 36.16 -12.22
C ASN A 164 4.64 35.34 -13.30
N ALA A 165 4.13 34.19 -13.76
CA ALA A 165 4.66 33.46 -14.90
C ALA A 165 4.42 34.24 -16.20
N ALA A 166 5.44 34.28 -17.06
CA ALA A 166 5.40 34.96 -18.35
C ALA A 166 4.12 34.59 -19.12
N ALA A 167 3.29 35.59 -19.41
CA ALA A 167 2.01 35.42 -20.07
C ALA A 167 2.18 34.59 -21.37
N GLY A 168 1.61 33.37 -21.41
CA GLY A 168 1.53 32.55 -22.62
C GLY A 168 2.32 31.23 -22.65
N ALA A 169 2.92 30.77 -21.55
CA ALA A 169 3.53 29.43 -21.50
C ALA A 169 2.49 28.31 -21.30
N VAL A 170 2.76 27.10 -21.80
CA VAL A 170 1.93 25.90 -21.63
C VAL A 170 2.77 24.73 -21.07
N PRO A 171 2.19 23.83 -20.25
CA PRO A 171 2.89 22.64 -19.76
C PRO A 171 3.05 21.58 -20.86
N ALA A 172 3.88 20.56 -20.61
CA ALA A 172 4.02 19.42 -21.54
C ALA A 172 2.77 18.53 -21.60
N VAL A 173 1.98 18.49 -20.52
CA VAL A 173 0.72 17.72 -20.43
C VAL A 173 -0.30 18.57 -19.67
N HIS A 174 -1.56 18.58 -20.10
CA HIS A 174 -2.67 19.25 -19.39
C HIS A 174 -4.04 18.59 -19.69
N PRO A 175 -4.94 18.46 -18.70
CA PRO A 175 -4.72 18.73 -17.29
C PRO A 175 -4.02 17.56 -16.57
N LEU A 176 -3.50 17.85 -15.37
CA LEU A 176 -2.88 16.87 -14.46
C LEU A 176 -3.54 16.85 -13.07
N GLU A 177 -4.65 17.57 -12.90
CA GLU A 177 -5.21 17.84 -11.57
C GLU A 177 -5.53 16.56 -10.79
N ILE A 178 -6.21 15.59 -11.42
CA ILE A 178 -6.58 14.33 -10.77
C ILE A 178 -5.34 13.53 -10.38
N GLN A 179 -4.42 13.32 -11.32
CA GLN A 179 -3.19 12.57 -11.06
C GLN A 179 -2.32 13.25 -9.99
N ALA A 180 -2.18 14.58 -10.03
CA ALA A 180 -1.44 15.34 -9.04
C ALA A 180 -2.05 15.24 -7.63
N ARG A 181 -3.39 15.31 -7.52
CA ARG A 181 -4.10 15.11 -6.25
C ARG A 181 -3.91 13.69 -5.71
N LEU A 182 -4.05 12.67 -6.55
CA LEU A 182 -3.80 11.28 -6.16
C LEU A 182 -2.35 11.08 -5.69
N CYS A 183 -1.36 11.60 -6.44
CA CYS A 183 0.05 11.54 -6.03
C CYS A 183 0.31 12.26 -4.69
N LEU A 184 -0.35 13.39 -4.44
CA LEU A 184 -0.24 14.09 -3.17
C LEU A 184 -0.80 13.25 -2.01
N ILE A 185 -2.00 12.70 -2.19
CA ILE A 185 -2.64 11.79 -1.21
C ILE A 185 -1.74 10.58 -0.94
N ASP A 186 -1.27 9.90 -1.99
CA ASP A 186 -0.34 8.76 -1.87
C ASP A 186 0.91 9.14 -1.08
N THR A 187 1.45 10.35 -1.32
CA THR A 187 2.66 10.82 -0.65
C THR A 187 2.40 11.04 0.84
N VAL A 188 1.34 11.76 1.21
CA VAL A 188 1.06 12.06 2.64
C VAL A 188 0.66 10.80 3.42
N GLU A 189 -0.12 9.90 2.82
CA GLU A 189 -0.46 8.60 3.41
C GLU A 189 0.79 7.71 3.54
N SER A 190 1.61 7.62 2.49
CA SER A 190 2.80 6.77 2.51
C SER A 190 3.86 7.25 3.50
N LEU A 191 3.89 8.55 3.82
CA LEU A 191 4.74 9.16 4.85
C LEU A 191 4.14 9.09 6.27
N GLY A 192 2.86 8.71 6.42
CA GLY A 192 2.18 8.61 7.72
C GLY A 192 1.88 9.97 8.36
N ILE A 193 1.70 11.01 7.53
CA ILE A 193 1.36 12.38 7.94
C ILE A 193 -0.05 12.81 7.48
N ASP A 194 -0.77 11.93 6.81
CA ASP A 194 -2.15 12.07 6.34
C ASP A 194 -3.13 12.52 7.44
N ARG A 195 -2.87 12.15 8.70
CA ARG A 195 -3.71 12.56 9.84
C ARG A 195 -3.84 14.08 10.00
N HIS A 196 -2.88 14.86 9.49
CA HIS A 196 -2.91 16.34 9.53
C HIS A 196 -3.70 16.95 8.38
N PHE A 197 -4.12 16.13 7.42
CA PHE A 197 -4.79 16.53 6.19
C PHE A 197 -6.10 15.75 5.96
N ARG A 198 -6.73 15.23 7.03
CA ARG A 198 -7.89 14.32 6.90
C ARG A 198 -9.04 14.97 6.13
N GLU A 199 -9.37 16.21 6.47
CA GLU A 199 -10.46 16.95 5.81
C GLU A 199 -10.14 17.21 4.33
N GLU A 200 -8.90 17.59 4.03
CA GLU A 200 -8.45 17.85 2.66
C GLU A 200 -8.42 16.56 1.81
N ILE A 201 -7.97 15.45 2.40
CA ILE A 201 -7.96 14.14 1.74
C ILE A 201 -9.40 13.68 1.48
N GLU A 202 -10.29 13.79 2.47
CA GLU A 202 -11.71 13.42 2.32
C GLU A 202 -12.38 14.22 1.19
N LEU A 203 -12.25 15.55 1.20
CA LEU A 203 -12.79 16.42 0.15
C LEU A 203 -12.21 16.10 -1.24
N ALA A 204 -10.92 15.79 -1.33
CA ALA A 204 -10.29 15.43 -2.58
C ALA A 204 -10.80 14.08 -3.11
N LEU A 205 -10.97 13.09 -2.23
CA LEU A 205 -11.48 11.77 -2.59
C LEU A 205 -12.97 11.81 -2.95
N ASP A 206 -13.78 12.64 -2.30
CA ASP A 206 -15.19 12.85 -2.66
C ASP A 206 -15.33 13.35 -4.10
N GLU A 207 -14.53 14.34 -4.47
CA GLU A 207 -14.51 14.90 -5.83
C GLU A 207 -14.01 13.86 -6.85
N ILE A 208 -12.97 13.08 -6.51
CA ILE A 208 -12.48 12.00 -7.37
C ILE A 208 -13.53 10.91 -7.52
N HIS A 209 -14.26 10.55 -6.47
CA HIS A 209 -15.35 9.56 -6.52
C HIS A 209 -16.50 10.04 -7.39
N ARG A 210 -16.86 11.33 -7.29
CA ARG A 210 -17.87 11.94 -8.15
C ARG A 210 -17.48 11.81 -9.63
N ARG A 211 -16.23 12.10 -9.98
CA ARG A 211 -15.70 11.95 -11.35
C ARG A 211 -15.60 10.49 -11.78
N TRP A 212 -15.21 9.59 -10.88
CA TRP A 212 -15.21 8.15 -11.11
C TRP A 212 -16.60 7.66 -11.52
N ARG A 213 -17.64 8.02 -10.75
CA ARG A 213 -19.04 7.64 -11.05
C ARG A 213 -19.55 8.22 -12.37
N GLN A 214 -19.03 9.36 -12.78
CA GLN A 214 -19.37 10.01 -14.05
C GLN A 214 -18.67 9.37 -15.26
N GLY A 215 -17.75 8.43 -15.06
CA GLY A 215 -16.99 7.86 -16.16
C GLY A 215 -15.97 8.84 -16.75
N GLU A 216 -15.37 9.71 -15.91
CA GLU A 216 -14.44 10.75 -16.37
C GLU A 216 -13.23 10.15 -17.11
N GLU A 217 -13.02 10.59 -18.35
CA GLU A 217 -12.07 9.99 -19.28
C GLU A 217 -10.63 10.05 -18.74
N GLU A 218 -10.30 11.12 -18.02
CA GLU A 218 -8.99 11.36 -17.41
C GLU A 218 -8.59 10.30 -16.39
N ILE A 219 -9.56 9.67 -15.75
CA ILE A 219 -9.30 8.60 -14.78
C ILE A 219 -9.04 7.28 -15.51
N PHE A 220 -9.86 6.96 -16.52
CA PHE A 220 -9.94 5.60 -17.07
C PHE A 220 -9.07 5.33 -18.30
N LEU A 221 -8.50 6.36 -18.92
CA LEU A 221 -7.59 6.21 -20.07
C LEU A 221 -6.10 6.16 -19.69
N ASP A 222 -5.76 6.55 -18.45
CA ASP A 222 -4.39 6.49 -17.94
C ASP A 222 -4.31 5.38 -16.89
N ALA A 223 -3.47 4.36 -17.13
CA ALA A 223 -3.40 3.16 -16.30
C ALA A 223 -2.97 3.49 -14.86
N THR A 224 -2.03 4.42 -14.71
CA THR A 224 -1.51 4.88 -13.42
C THR A 224 -2.61 5.57 -12.61
N THR A 225 -3.30 6.53 -13.23
CA THR A 225 -4.38 7.32 -12.62
C THR A 225 -5.56 6.43 -12.24
N CYS A 226 -5.97 5.52 -13.13
CA CYS A 226 -7.04 4.57 -12.86
C CYS A 226 -6.71 3.68 -11.66
N ALA A 227 -5.51 3.10 -11.63
CA ALA A 227 -5.08 2.21 -10.56
C ALA A 227 -4.96 2.94 -9.21
N MET A 228 -4.41 4.15 -9.19
CA MET A 228 -4.32 4.99 -7.99
C MET A 228 -5.70 5.41 -7.48
N ALA A 229 -6.57 5.89 -8.36
CA ALA A 229 -7.94 6.28 -8.00
C ALA A 229 -8.72 5.10 -7.42
N PHE A 230 -8.69 3.94 -8.08
CA PHE A 230 -9.33 2.72 -7.59
C PHE A 230 -8.84 2.36 -6.18
N ARG A 231 -7.52 2.29 -5.99
CA ARG A 231 -6.91 1.93 -4.71
C ARG A 231 -7.32 2.90 -3.60
N MET A 232 -7.18 4.20 -3.83
CA MET A 232 -7.45 5.21 -2.79
C MET A 232 -8.92 5.30 -2.46
N LEU A 233 -9.79 5.27 -3.47
CA LEU A 233 -11.25 5.25 -3.26
C LEU A 233 -11.65 4.01 -2.47
N ARG A 234 -11.21 2.82 -2.88
CA ARG A 234 -11.53 1.58 -2.20
C ARG A 234 -11.04 1.55 -0.75
N LEU A 235 -9.77 1.87 -0.51
CA LEU A 235 -9.22 1.90 0.86
C LEU A 235 -9.91 2.92 1.76
N ASN A 236 -10.51 3.96 1.15
CA ASN A 236 -11.23 4.99 1.88
C ASN A 236 -12.74 4.75 2.02
N GLY A 237 -13.27 3.61 1.60
CA GLY A 237 -14.67 3.27 1.83
C GLY A 237 -15.60 3.54 0.65
N TYR A 238 -15.07 4.01 -0.48
CA TYR A 238 -15.90 4.38 -1.62
C TYR A 238 -16.20 3.16 -2.49
N PRO A 239 -17.46 2.98 -2.93
CA PRO A 239 -17.83 1.88 -3.81
C PRO A 239 -17.23 2.09 -5.20
N VAL A 240 -16.34 1.18 -5.61
CA VAL A 240 -15.67 1.18 -6.93
C VAL A 240 -15.55 -0.24 -7.48
N SER A 241 -15.85 -0.43 -8.77
CA SER A 241 -15.75 -1.74 -9.45
C SER A 241 -14.35 -2.00 -10.00
N SER A 242 -13.91 -3.26 -9.92
CA SER A 242 -12.69 -3.77 -10.56
C SER A 242 -12.80 -3.95 -12.08
N ASP A 243 -14.01 -3.91 -12.66
CA ASP A 243 -14.23 -4.16 -14.10
C ASP A 243 -13.46 -3.17 -14.99
N VAL A 244 -13.11 -2.03 -14.43
CA VAL A 244 -12.26 -1.03 -15.08
C VAL A 244 -10.93 -1.62 -15.54
N PHE A 245 -10.41 -2.66 -14.87
CA PHE A 245 -9.13 -3.31 -15.18
C PHE A 245 -9.19 -4.25 -16.38
N ASP A 246 -10.36 -4.58 -16.93
CA ASP A 246 -10.44 -5.38 -18.17
C ASP A 246 -9.74 -4.71 -19.35
N ARG A 247 -9.64 -3.37 -19.33
CA ARG A 247 -8.88 -2.59 -20.33
C ARG A 247 -7.36 -2.69 -20.15
N PHE A 248 -6.88 -3.17 -19.00
CA PHE A 248 -5.47 -3.26 -18.63
C PHE A 248 -5.01 -4.71 -18.41
N THR A 249 -5.71 -5.68 -19.00
CA THR A 249 -5.21 -7.06 -19.11
C THR A 249 -3.85 -7.07 -19.82
N GLU A 250 -2.98 -8.04 -19.51
CA GLU A 250 -1.62 -8.10 -20.06
C GLU A 250 -1.57 -7.81 -21.57
N VAL A 251 -2.37 -8.54 -22.36
CA VAL A 251 -2.44 -8.36 -23.81
C VAL A 251 -2.82 -6.94 -24.20
N ARG A 252 -3.91 -6.40 -23.62
CA ARG A 252 -4.40 -5.05 -23.95
C ARG A 252 -3.48 -3.95 -23.45
N PHE A 253 -2.83 -4.13 -22.30
CA PHE A 253 -1.87 -3.18 -21.78
C PHE A 253 -0.74 -3.00 -22.79
N TRP A 254 -0.10 -4.10 -23.21
CA TRP A 254 1.01 -4.05 -24.17
C TRP A 254 0.58 -3.64 -25.58
N SER A 255 -0.62 -3.99 -26.03
CA SER A 255 -1.07 -3.72 -27.40
C SER A 255 -1.81 -2.39 -27.59
N ASP A 256 -2.52 -1.90 -26.59
CA ASP A 256 -3.52 -0.84 -26.76
C ASP A 256 -3.17 0.47 -26.03
N THR A 257 -2.24 0.44 -25.08
CA THR A 257 -1.93 1.61 -24.25
C THR A 257 -0.60 2.26 -24.61
N LEU A 258 -0.49 3.57 -24.38
CA LEU A 258 0.76 4.32 -24.56
C LEU A 258 1.80 3.83 -23.54
N GLU A 259 1.38 3.61 -22.30
CA GLU A 259 2.18 3.14 -21.18
C GLU A 259 2.78 1.76 -21.46
N GLY A 260 2.00 0.84 -22.03
CA GLY A 260 2.49 -0.48 -22.43
C GLY A 260 3.52 -0.40 -23.55
N TYR A 261 3.29 0.41 -24.58
CA TYR A 261 4.26 0.62 -25.65
C TYR A 261 5.57 1.22 -25.12
N LEU A 262 5.47 2.17 -24.18
CA LEU A 262 6.62 2.78 -23.51
C LEU A 262 7.27 1.89 -22.44
N LYS A 263 6.69 0.72 -22.14
CA LYS A 263 7.10 -0.16 -21.04
C LYS A 263 7.17 0.57 -19.71
N ASP A 264 6.15 1.37 -19.40
CA ASP A 264 6.10 2.16 -18.18
C ASP A 264 6.04 1.28 -16.92
N GLU A 265 7.18 1.16 -16.25
CA GLU A 265 7.35 0.42 -15.01
C GLU A 265 6.44 0.94 -13.89
N ARG A 266 6.17 2.25 -13.84
CA ARG A 266 5.34 2.88 -12.81
C ARG A 266 3.87 2.52 -13.01
N ALA A 267 3.40 2.49 -14.25
CA ALA A 267 2.04 2.06 -14.57
C ALA A 267 1.80 0.61 -14.12
N VAL A 268 2.73 -0.30 -14.42
CA VAL A 268 2.65 -1.71 -13.99
C VAL A 268 2.71 -1.83 -12.45
N LEU A 269 3.54 -1.03 -11.79
CA LEU A 269 3.62 -1.00 -10.32
C LEU A 269 2.30 -0.55 -9.68
N GLU A 270 1.66 0.51 -10.17
CA GLU A 270 0.39 0.96 -9.60
C GLU A 270 -0.75 -0.03 -9.90
N LEU A 271 -0.78 -0.64 -11.09
CA LEU A 271 -1.71 -1.74 -11.41
C LEU A 271 -1.54 -2.92 -10.43
N HIS A 272 -0.29 -3.28 -10.12
CA HIS A 272 0.00 -4.35 -9.15
C HIS A 272 -0.47 -3.99 -7.74
N LYS A 273 -0.22 -2.76 -7.29
CA LYS A 273 -0.69 -2.28 -5.97
C LYS A 273 -2.22 -2.29 -5.88
N ALA A 274 -2.91 -1.89 -6.93
CA ALA A 274 -4.37 -1.90 -7.00
C ALA A 274 -4.93 -3.34 -6.96
N ALA A 275 -4.34 -4.26 -7.73
CA ALA A 275 -4.76 -5.66 -7.78
C ALA A 275 -4.67 -6.40 -6.43
N ARG A 276 -3.74 -5.99 -5.55
CA ARG A 276 -3.57 -6.56 -4.21
C ARG A 276 -4.74 -6.26 -3.26
N ILE A 277 -5.60 -5.30 -3.58
CA ILE A 277 -6.76 -4.90 -2.76
C ILE A 277 -8.00 -5.65 -3.25
N THR A 278 -7.88 -6.98 -3.27
CA THR A 278 -8.96 -7.90 -3.69
C THR A 278 -9.94 -8.13 -2.54
N CYS A 279 -11.23 -7.91 -2.80
CA CYS A 279 -12.33 -8.20 -1.89
C CYS A 279 -13.03 -9.52 -2.27
N LEU A 280 -13.93 -10.00 -1.41
CA LEU A 280 -14.79 -11.15 -1.73
C LEU A 280 -16.06 -10.68 -2.44
N HIS A 281 -16.00 -10.67 -3.77
CA HIS A 281 -17.12 -10.48 -4.71
C HIS A 281 -17.09 -11.53 -5.81
N ASP A 282 -18.25 -11.84 -6.39
CA ASP A 282 -18.36 -12.73 -7.55
C ASP A 282 -17.63 -12.11 -8.76
N GLY A 283 -16.68 -12.85 -9.35
CA GLY A 283 -15.94 -12.44 -10.55
C GLY A 283 -14.69 -11.57 -10.32
N GLU A 284 -14.62 -10.81 -9.22
CA GLU A 284 -13.49 -9.89 -8.95
C GLU A 284 -12.16 -10.62 -8.72
N ALA A 285 -12.20 -11.75 -7.99
CA ALA A 285 -11.02 -12.60 -7.77
C ALA A 285 -10.40 -13.09 -9.09
N SER A 286 -11.21 -13.18 -10.16
CA SER A 286 -10.76 -13.57 -11.49
C SER A 286 -10.01 -12.42 -12.19
N ILE A 287 -10.56 -11.20 -12.16
CA ILE A 287 -9.98 -10.03 -12.83
C ILE A 287 -8.71 -9.58 -12.09
N LEU A 288 -8.82 -9.27 -10.79
CA LEU A 288 -7.70 -8.80 -10.00
C LEU A 288 -6.64 -9.89 -9.78
N GLY A 289 -7.04 -11.16 -9.69
CA GLY A 289 -6.11 -12.28 -9.61
C GLY A 289 -5.24 -12.43 -10.87
N ARG A 290 -5.86 -12.37 -12.06
CA ARG A 290 -5.09 -12.32 -13.33
C ARG A 290 -4.19 -11.10 -13.39
N GLN A 291 -4.70 -9.93 -13.00
CA GLN A 291 -3.93 -8.69 -12.97
C GLN A 291 -2.71 -8.81 -12.07
N GLN A 292 -2.88 -9.36 -10.87
CA GLN A 292 -1.80 -9.56 -9.91
C GLN A 292 -0.74 -10.52 -10.45
N LEU A 293 -1.13 -11.58 -11.16
CA LEU A 293 -0.22 -12.59 -11.71
C LEU A 293 0.76 -12.00 -12.73
N TRP A 294 0.24 -11.39 -13.80
CA TRP A 294 1.09 -10.88 -14.89
C TRP A 294 1.93 -9.68 -14.42
N THR A 295 1.35 -8.78 -13.63
CA THR A 295 2.09 -7.63 -13.10
C THR A 295 3.21 -8.08 -12.16
N ALA A 296 2.98 -9.09 -11.31
CA ALA A 296 4.02 -9.65 -10.46
C ALA A 296 5.17 -10.28 -11.26
N GLN A 297 4.85 -11.01 -12.33
CA GLN A 297 5.86 -11.62 -13.21
C GLN A 297 6.71 -10.55 -13.88
N PHE A 298 6.10 -9.52 -14.46
CA PHE A 298 6.82 -8.40 -15.05
C PHE A 298 7.72 -7.69 -14.03
N LEU A 299 7.20 -7.36 -12.86
CA LEU A 299 7.96 -6.67 -11.81
C LEU A 299 9.12 -7.52 -11.26
N LYS A 300 8.97 -8.85 -11.18
CA LYS A 300 10.06 -9.77 -10.83
C LYS A 300 11.17 -9.75 -11.88
N GLN A 301 10.80 -9.82 -13.16
CA GLN A 301 11.77 -9.75 -14.25
C GLN A 301 12.50 -8.40 -14.24
N LEU A 302 11.75 -7.32 -14.05
CA LEU A 302 12.30 -5.97 -13.93
C LEU A 302 13.33 -5.87 -12.81
N ALA A 303 13.02 -6.41 -11.63
CA ALA A 303 13.96 -6.43 -10.50
C ALA A 303 15.24 -7.21 -10.86
N LEU A 304 15.11 -8.37 -11.52
CA LEU A 304 16.25 -9.18 -11.97
C LEU A 304 17.11 -8.42 -12.98
N ASP A 305 16.52 -7.78 -13.98
CA ASP A 305 17.25 -7.04 -15.01
C ASP A 305 18.03 -5.86 -14.40
N HIS A 306 17.41 -5.12 -13.48
CA HIS A 306 18.09 -4.03 -12.76
C HIS A 306 19.20 -4.49 -11.81
N HIS A 307 19.07 -5.69 -11.23
CA HIS A 307 20.15 -6.30 -10.44
C HIS A 307 21.40 -6.58 -11.27
N HIS A 308 21.24 -6.97 -12.54
CA HIS A 308 22.35 -7.18 -13.48
C HIS A 308 22.95 -5.85 -13.99
N CYS A 309 22.19 -4.74 -13.99
CA CYS A 309 22.68 -3.42 -14.40
C CYS A 309 23.43 -2.63 -13.30
N ARG A 310 23.42 -3.08 -12.03
CA ARG A 310 24.15 -2.40 -10.93
C ARG A 310 25.68 -2.41 -11.08
N ASP A 311 26.24 -3.28 -11.93
CA ASP A 311 27.68 -3.37 -12.21
C ASP A 311 28.18 -2.34 -13.25
N VAL A 312 27.31 -1.48 -13.81
CA VAL A 312 27.74 -0.52 -14.84
C VAL A 312 28.07 0.84 -14.22
N SER A 313 29.36 1.18 -14.20
CA SER A 313 30.01 2.35 -13.60
C SER A 313 29.51 3.74 -14.08
N ASN A 314 28.51 3.83 -14.96
CA ASN A 314 28.25 5.02 -15.78
C ASN A 314 26.96 5.81 -15.44
N HIS A 315 26.25 5.50 -14.35
CA HIS A 315 25.05 6.29 -13.97
C HIS A 315 25.36 7.51 -13.09
N SER A 316 24.73 8.65 -13.41
CA SER A 316 24.79 9.86 -12.57
C SER A 316 24.08 9.68 -11.21
N PRO A 317 24.43 10.45 -10.15
CA PRO A 317 23.85 10.30 -8.82
C PRO A 317 22.32 10.44 -8.76
N ALA A 318 21.74 11.34 -9.56
CA ALA A 318 20.29 11.56 -9.62
C ALA A 318 19.55 10.39 -10.28
N GLN A 319 20.15 9.75 -11.28
CA GLN A 319 19.60 8.58 -11.97
C GLN A 319 19.69 7.33 -11.11
N LYS A 320 20.82 7.15 -10.41
CA LYS A 320 20.93 6.14 -9.35
C LYS A 320 19.82 6.36 -8.31
N LYS A 321 19.51 7.60 -7.91
CA LYS A 321 18.44 7.88 -6.93
C LYS A 321 17.04 7.50 -7.44
N LYS A 322 16.65 7.87 -8.67
CA LYS A 322 15.30 7.58 -9.23
C LYS A 322 15.08 6.11 -9.60
N LEU A 323 16.04 5.48 -10.29
CA LEU A 323 15.98 4.05 -10.64
C LEU A 323 15.95 3.17 -9.39
N ASN A 324 16.73 3.55 -8.38
CA ASN A 324 16.74 2.85 -7.10
C ASN A 324 15.42 3.04 -6.34
N ILE A 325 14.65 4.13 -6.52
CA ILE A 325 13.32 4.27 -5.87
C ILE A 325 12.30 3.30 -6.46
N VAL A 326 12.13 3.23 -7.79
CA VAL A 326 11.13 2.33 -8.42
C VAL A 326 11.49 0.87 -8.14
N VAL A 327 12.76 0.48 -8.36
CA VAL A 327 13.22 -0.89 -8.08
C VAL A 327 13.11 -1.24 -6.60
N THR A 328 13.35 -0.29 -5.68
CA THR A 328 13.15 -0.55 -4.25
C THR A 328 11.66 -0.68 -3.91
N GLN A 329 10.78 0.15 -4.47
CA GLN A 329 9.33 0.02 -4.31
C GLN A 329 8.80 -1.31 -4.86
N VAL A 330 9.32 -1.74 -6.01
CA VAL A 330 9.02 -3.07 -6.60
C VAL A 330 9.47 -4.17 -5.66
N ASN A 331 10.69 -4.10 -5.15
CA ASN A 331 11.21 -5.08 -4.19
C ASN A 331 10.39 -5.14 -2.90
N ASP A 332 9.95 -3.99 -2.36
CA ASP A 332 9.09 -3.95 -1.17
C ASP A 332 7.75 -4.63 -1.44
N VAL A 333 7.09 -4.25 -2.53
CA VAL A 333 5.75 -4.72 -2.90
C VAL A 333 5.74 -6.22 -3.22
N LEU A 334 6.81 -6.75 -3.82
CA LEU A 334 6.99 -8.18 -4.07
C LEU A 334 7.38 -8.96 -2.80
N ARG A 335 8.08 -8.31 -1.85
CA ARG A 335 8.56 -8.95 -0.62
C ARG A 335 7.48 -9.08 0.45
N TYR A 336 6.64 -8.05 0.60
CA TYR A 336 5.63 -7.98 1.65
C TYR A 336 4.23 -8.08 1.03
N PRO A 337 3.46 -9.15 1.29
CA PRO A 337 2.05 -9.23 0.90
C PRO A 337 1.21 -8.09 1.50
N PHE A 338 0.08 -7.71 0.88
CA PHE A 338 -0.70 -6.52 1.31
C PHE A 338 -1.22 -6.67 2.74
N HIS A 339 -1.65 -7.88 3.09
CA HIS A 339 -2.09 -8.25 4.42
C HIS A 339 -0.95 -8.35 5.44
N ALA A 340 0.34 -8.30 5.04
CA ALA A 340 1.49 -8.34 5.94
C ALA A 340 2.33 -7.04 5.93
N ASP A 341 1.92 -6.05 5.12
CA ASP A 341 2.67 -4.81 4.91
C ASP A 341 2.26 -3.73 5.94
N LEU A 342 2.91 -3.72 7.10
CA LEU A 342 2.54 -2.86 8.23
C LEU A 342 2.78 -1.37 7.95
N ASP A 343 1.81 -0.51 8.27
CA ASP A 343 1.84 0.93 7.98
C ASP A 343 3.10 1.59 8.54
N ILE A 344 3.48 1.28 9.79
CA ILE A 344 4.70 1.80 10.43
C ILE A 344 6.00 1.45 9.66
N LEU A 345 6.07 0.26 9.04
CA LEU A 345 7.22 -0.15 8.22
C LEU A 345 7.24 0.59 6.89
N VAL A 346 6.07 0.76 6.28
CA VAL A 346 5.89 1.54 5.05
C VAL A 346 6.33 2.98 5.27
N HIS A 347 5.84 3.64 6.33
CA HIS A 347 6.21 5.00 6.67
C HIS A 347 7.69 5.15 6.94
N LYS A 348 8.30 4.24 7.72
CA LYS A 348 9.74 4.28 7.98
C LYS A 348 10.55 4.19 6.67
N ARG A 349 10.26 3.18 5.83
CA ARG A 349 10.94 2.99 4.54
C ARG A 349 10.77 4.19 3.61
N ASN A 350 9.61 4.84 3.62
CA ASN A 350 9.34 6.00 2.76
C ASN A 350 9.96 7.28 3.30
N ALA A 351 9.95 7.49 4.61
CA ALA A 351 10.63 8.60 5.27
C ALA A 351 12.15 8.55 5.07
N GLU A 352 12.76 7.36 5.15
CA GLU A 352 14.18 7.16 4.78
C GLU A 352 14.51 7.55 3.33
N ARG A 353 13.51 7.58 2.44
CA ARG A 353 13.65 7.96 1.02
C ARG A 353 13.38 9.44 0.77
N TYR A 354 12.63 10.10 1.65
CA TYR A 354 12.13 11.47 1.50
C TYR A 354 12.92 12.41 2.44
N CYS A 355 13.99 13.06 1.95
CA CYS A 355 14.74 14.09 2.70
C CYS A 355 14.65 15.41 1.90
N PRO A 356 14.16 16.53 2.47
CA PRO A 356 14.94 17.31 3.45
C PRO A 356 14.14 17.94 4.63
N ASP A 357 14.85 18.02 5.77
CA ASP A 357 14.65 18.80 7.00
C ASP A 357 13.45 18.56 7.95
N ASN A 358 13.86 18.06 9.13
CA ASN A 358 13.23 18.08 10.46
C ASN A 358 11.89 17.34 10.65
N THR A 359 11.98 16.08 11.08
CA THR A 359 10.92 15.45 11.87
C THR A 359 11.51 14.49 12.89
N ARG A 360 11.30 14.78 14.19
CA ARG A 360 11.66 13.91 15.31
C ARG A 360 10.50 12.97 15.61
N ILE A 361 10.73 11.66 15.58
CA ILE A 361 9.80 10.66 16.13
C ILE A 361 10.26 10.32 17.55
N LEU A 362 9.39 10.54 18.53
CA LEU A 362 9.68 10.37 19.96
C LEU A 362 9.60 8.91 20.39
N LYS A 363 10.54 8.48 21.24
CA LYS A 363 10.56 7.19 21.94
C LYS A 363 9.54 7.20 23.07
N SER A 364 8.59 6.26 23.09
CA SER A 364 7.84 5.90 24.30
C SER A 364 8.41 4.60 24.86
N SER A 365 9.02 4.66 26.06
CA SER A 365 9.56 3.51 26.78
C SER A 365 8.50 2.89 27.72
N PHE A 366 8.30 1.58 27.63
CA PHE A 366 7.33 0.82 28.43
C PHE A 366 8.01 0.22 29.68
N ARG A 367 7.67 0.72 30.89
CA ARG A 367 8.31 0.34 32.18
C ARG A 367 7.37 -0.38 33.17
N TRP A 368 6.37 -1.10 32.68
CA TRP A 368 5.31 -1.65 33.54
C TRP A 368 5.64 -2.99 34.22
N LEU A 369 6.39 -3.89 33.56
CA LEU A 369 6.67 -5.25 34.08
C LEU A 369 7.28 -5.29 35.49
N LYS A 370 8.23 -4.37 35.75
CA LYS A 370 8.97 -4.29 37.01
C LYS A 370 8.09 -3.82 38.17
N GLU A 371 7.07 -3.02 37.89
CA GLU A 371 6.14 -2.51 38.90
C GLU A 371 5.15 -3.58 39.37
N LYS A 372 4.85 -4.56 38.51
CA LYS A 372 3.94 -5.68 38.81
C LYS A 372 4.64 -6.98 39.21
N LYS A 373 5.97 -6.96 39.42
CA LYS A 373 6.78 -8.15 39.77
C LYS A 373 6.64 -9.31 38.76
N LEU A 374 6.43 -8.98 37.48
CA LEU A 374 6.32 -9.96 36.39
C LEU A 374 7.68 -10.16 35.67
N ASP A 375 8.74 -9.53 36.14
CA ASP A 375 10.07 -9.49 35.50
C ASP A 375 10.97 -10.70 35.81
N ASP A 376 10.56 -11.56 36.73
CA ASP A 376 11.30 -12.79 37.09
C ASP A 376 11.20 -13.90 36.03
N THR A 377 10.36 -13.74 34.99
CA THR A 377 10.26 -14.72 33.89
C THR A 377 10.87 -14.19 32.58
N THR A 378 11.74 -14.99 31.95
CA THR A 378 12.32 -14.68 30.63
C THR A 378 11.25 -14.50 29.55
N LEU A 379 10.14 -15.23 29.67
CA LEU A 379 9.00 -15.19 28.76
C LEU A 379 8.32 -13.81 28.72
N ALA A 380 7.97 -13.23 29.88
CA ALA A 380 7.26 -11.95 29.93
C ALA A 380 8.06 -10.80 29.29
N LYS A 381 9.39 -10.80 29.46
CA LYS A 381 10.30 -9.81 28.86
C LYS A 381 10.33 -9.87 27.34
N VAL A 382 10.37 -11.09 26.77
CA VAL A 382 10.38 -11.29 25.31
C VAL A 382 9.02 -10.95 24.72
N LYS A 383 7.92 -11.47 25.30
CA LYS A 383 6.57 -11.25 24.81
C LYS A 383 6.15 -9.77 24.90
N THR A 384 6.59 -9.03 25.91
CA THR A 384 6.31 -7.58 26.02
C THR A 384 6.80 -6.79 24.80
N ARG A 385 7.96 -7.12 24.23
CA ARG A 385 8.45 -6.44 23.01
C ARG A 385 7.53 -6.69 21.83
N TYR A 386 7.01 -7.91 21.70
CA TYR A 386 6.11 -8.31 20.61
C TYR A 386 4.73 -7.72 20.77
N CYS A 387 4.15 -7.80 21.97
CA CYS A 387 2.86 -7.19 22.29
C CYS A 387 2.89 -5.67 22.13
N HIS A 388 4.00 -5.02 22.50
CA HIS A 388 4.17 -3.58 22.28
C HIS A 388 4.28 -3.24 20.79
N PHE A 389 5.01 -4.05 20.01
CA PHE A 389 5.09 -3.91 18.56
C PHE A 389 3.71 -4.09 17.91
N HIS A 390 2.97 -5.14 18.29
CA HIS A 390 1.60 -5.39 17.81
C HIS A 390 0.63 -4.25 18.13
N GLY A 391 0.72 -3.72 19.36
CA GLY A 391 -0.02 -2.52 19.73
C GLY A 391 0.34 -1.33 18.86
N SER A 392 1.62 -1.13 18.58
CA SER A 392 2.14 -0.03 17.74
C SER A 392 1.77 -0.15 16.27
N THR A 393 1.60 -1.37 15.76
CA THR A 393 1.11 -1.61 14.39
C THR A 393 -0.41 -1.48 14.29
N THR A 394 -1.13 -1.73 15.38
CA THR A 394 -2.59 -1.66 15.45
C THR A 394 -3.08 -0.22 15.65
N PHE A 395 -2.44 0.51 16.57
CA PHE A 395 -2.76 1.90 16.91
C PHE A 395 -1.54 2.77 16.60
N THR A 396 -1.44 3.23 15.36
CA THR A 396 -0.23 3.90 14.84
C THR A 396 -0.16 5.37 15.24
N GLU A 397 -1.30 6.00 15.50
CA GLU A 397 -1.41 7.44 15.74
C GLU A 397 -0.87 7.83 17.13
N PRO A 398 -0.03 8.87 17.28
CA PRO A 398 0.60 9.22 18.56
C PRO A 398 -0.38 9.35 19.75
N GLU A 399 -1.55 9.92 19.48
CA GLU A 399 -2.63 10.21 20.44
C GLU A 399 -3.19 8.91 21.05
N LEU A 400 -3.09 7.79 20.35
CA LEU A 400 -3.55 6.46 20.79
C LEU A 400 -2.55 5.72 21.69
N SER A 401 -1.65 6.45 22.34
CA SER A 401 -0.62 5.88 23.24
C SER A 401 -1.22 5.03 24.36
N HIS A 402 -2.32 5.46 24.96
CA HIS A 402 -3.02 4.70 26.00
C HIS A 402 -3.58 3.38 25.47
N ALA A 403 -4.19 3.39 24.28
CA ALA A 403 -4.69 2.18 23.62
C ALA A 403 -3.55 1.19 23.31
N ARG A 404 -2.39 1.67 22.82
CA ARG A 404 -1.19 0.83 22.64
C ARG A 404 -0.72 0.18 23.93
N ILE A 405 -0.67 0.96 25.01
CA ILE A 405 -0.22 0.49 26.32
C ILE A 405 -1.18 -0.57 26.87
N LEU A 406 -2.50 -0.32 26.80
CA LEU A 406 -3.52 -1.27 27.26
C LEU A 406 -3.49 -2.56 26.44
N LEU A 407 -3.42 -2.49 25.11
CA LEU A 407 -3.26 -3.68 24.27
C LEU A 407 -2.03 -4.49 24.70
N CYS A 408 -0.88 -3.82 24.86
CA CYS A 408 0.34 -4.49 25.27
C CYS A 408 0.21 -5.16 26.65
N LYS A 409 -0.37 -4.49 27.64
CA LYS A 409 -0.56 -5.03 28.99
C LYS A 409 -1.44 -6.28 28.95
N HIS A 410 -2.60 -6.18 28.30
CA HIS A 410 -3.54 -7.29 28.21
C HIS A 410 -2.95 -8.46 27.42
N ALA A 411 -2.30 -8.22 26.28
CA ALA A 411 -1.69 -9.27 25.47
C ALA A 411 -0.56 -10.00 26.22
N VAL A 412 0.27 -9.28 26.99
CA VAL A 412 1.29 -9.91 27.86
C VAL A 412 0.64 -10.77 28.93
N LEU A 413 -0.44 -10.30 29.55
CA LEU A 413 -1.17 -11.08 30.56
C LEU A 413 -1.78 -12.33 29.96
N VAL A 414 -2.38 -12.25 28.76
CA VAL A 414 -2.86 -13.42 28.02
C VAL A 414 -1.73 -14.44 27.85
N CYS A 415 -0.53 -14.01 27.42
CA CYS A 415 0.62 -14.93 27.27
C CYS A 415 1.08 -15.58 28.58
N VAL A 416 1.01 -14.84 29.69
CA VAL A 416 1.40 -15.38 31.01
C VAL A 416 0.39 -16.40 31.47
N VAL A 417 -0.91 -16.12 31.28
CA VAL A 417 -1.98 -17.06 31.61
C VAL A 417 -1.89 -18.30 30.71
N ASP A 418 -1.76 -18.12 29.41
CA ASP A 418 -1.57 -19.17 28.41
C ASP A 418 -0.45 -20.15 28.82
N ALA A 419 0.72 -19.65 29.23
CA ALA A 419 1.82 -20.49 29.71
C ALA A 419 1.46 -21.32 30.98
N VAL A 420 0.62 -20.81 31.87
CA VAL A 420 0.11 -21.56 33.02
C VAL A 420 -0.86 -22.66 32.57
N PHE A 421 -1.68 -22.41 31.55
CA PHE A 421 -2.61 -23.42 31.06
C PHE A 421 -1.93 -24.52 30.22
N ASP A 422 -0.92 -24.15 29.44
CA ASP A 422 -0.33 -25.05 28.44
C ASP A 422 1.00 -25.69 28.85
N ILE A 423 1.82 -25.03 29.69
CA ILE A 423 3.21 -25.43 29.91
C ILE A 423 3.45 -25.92 31.34
N ASP A 424 3.20 -25.07 32.34
CA ASP A 424 3.75 -25.28 33.70
C ASP A 424 2.78 -25.00 34.86
N GLY A 425 1.48 -24.84 34.58
CA GLY A 425 0.46 -24.72 35.61
C GLY A 425 -0.03 -26.06 36.13
N THR A 426 -0.34 -26.10 37.42
CA THR A 426 -1.08 -27.21 38.01
C THR A 426 -2.57 -27.09 37.69
N HIS A 427 -3.27 -28.22 37.64
CA HIS A 427 -4.72 -28.24 37.44
C HIS A 427 -5.47 -27.42 38.51
N GLU A 428 -4.96 -27.40 39.75
CA GLU A 428 -5.50 -26.57 40.84
C GLU A 428 -5.35 -25.07 40.54
N GLU A 429 -4.19 -24.63 40.05
CA GLU A 429 -3.98 -23.23 39.66
C GLU A 429 -4.87 -22.80 38.49
N GLN A 430 -5.04 -23.66 37.49
CA GLN A 430 -5.92 -23.42 36.35
C GLN A 430 -7.38 -23.20 36.80
N LEU A 431 -7.90 -24.11 37.64
CA LEU A 431 -9.24 -24.01 38.21
C LEU A 431 -9.40 -22.77 39.10
N ASN A 432 -8.40 -22.45 39.92
CA ASN A 432 -8.46 -21.29 40.82
C ASN A 432 -8.47 -19.98 40.03
N ILE A 433 -7.69 -19.84 38.96
CA ILE A 433 -7.73 -18.67 38.07
C ILE A 433 -9.14 -18.48 37.48
N VAL A 434 -9.76 -19.55 37.01
CA VAL A 434 -11.11 -19.51 36.42
C VAL A 434 -12.15 -19.09 37.47
N ASP A 435 -12.14 -19.70 38.66
CA ASP A 435 -13.08 -19.38 39.75
C ASP A 435 -12.94 -17.93 40.22
N LEU A 436 -11.70 -17.44 40.37
CA LEU A 436 -11.42 -16.06 40.78
C LEU A 436 -11.95 -15.01 39.80
N LEU A 437 -11.81 -15.25 38.49
CA LEU A 437 -12.32 -14.34 37.47
C LEU A 437 -13.85 -14.45 37.30
N GLN A 438 -14.42 -15.63 37.47
CA GLN A 438 -15.88 -15.81 37.46
C GLN A 438 -16.58 -15.12 38.63
N ARG A 439 -15.95 -15.12 39.81
CA ARG A 439 -16.46 -14.48 41.04
C ARG A 439 -15.96 -13.06 41.21
N TRP A 440 -15.70 -12.38 40.10
CA TRP A 440 -15.11 -11.04 40.07
C TRP A 440 -15.81 -10.08 41.05
N ASP A 441 -15.01 -9.34 41.83
CA ASP A 441 -15.46 -8.24 42.67
C ASP A 441 -14.46 -7.09 42.55
N VAL A 442 -14.98 -5.87 42.39
CA VAL A 442 -14.15 -4.68 42.19
C VAL A 442 -13.24 -4.42 43.39
N ASN A 443 -13.63 -4.85 44.59
CA ASN A 443 -12.88 -4.65 45.83
C ASN A 443 -11.84 -5.77 46.10
N GLY A 444 -11.72 -6.75 45.20
CA GLY A 444 -10.80 -7.88 45.33
C GLY A 444 -11.49 -9.23 45.56
N PRO A 445 -10.75 -10.34 45.46
CA PRO A 445 -11.34 -11.66 45.43
C PRO A 445 -11.85 -12.06 46.81
N LYS A 446 -13.00 -12.71 46.81
CA LYS A 446 -13.60 -13.35 48.01
C LYS A 446 -13.12 -14.78 48.22
N ALA A 447 -12.49 -15.37 47.20
CA ALA A 447 -11.92 -16.72 47.25
C ALA A 447 -10.43 -16.66 47.58
N GLU A 448 -9.92 -17.76 48.15
CA GLU A 448 -8.49 -17.90 48.47
C GLU A 448 -7.67 -18.18 47.20
N PHE A 449 -6.42 -17.70 47.21
CA PHE A 449 -5.44 -18.01 46.17
C PHE A 449 -4.74 -19.32 46.51
N CYS A 450 -4.70 -20.27 45.57
CA CYS A 450 -4.01 -21.55 45.77
C CYS A 450 -2.48 -21.42 45.70
N SER A 451 -1.96 -20.36 45.08
CA SER A 451 -0.53 -20.10 44.99
C SER A 451 -0.20 -18.61 44.90
N LYS A 452 1.04 -18.24 45.27
CA LYS A 452 1.52 -16.85 45.13
C LYS A 452 1.57 -16.40 43.66
N ARG A 453 1.78 -17.35 42.74
CA ARG A 453 1.75 -17.12 41.30
C ARG A 453 0.33 -16.72 40.86
N VAL A 454 -0.69 -17.48 41.26
CA VAL A 454 -2.10 -17.16 40.94
C VAL A 454 -2.52 -15.82 41.53
N GLU A 455 -2.14 -15.53 42.79
CA GLU A 455 -2.37 -14.21 43.40
C GLU A 455 -1.78 -13.08 42.56
N THR A 456 -0.54 -13.25 42.09
CA THR A 456 0.16 -12.24 41.28
C THR A 456 -0.52 -12.04 39.93
N ILE A 457 -0.89 -13.13 39.25
CA ILE A 457 -1.61 -13.09 37.96
C ILE A 457 -2.95 -12.40 38.11
N TYR A 458 -3.75 -12.79 39.12
CA TYR A 458 -5.06 -12.20 39.38
C TYR A 458 -4.97 -10.69 39.59
N TRP A 459 -4.08 -10.21 40.45
CA TRP A 459 -3.96 -8.77 40.71
C TRP A 459 -3.40 -7.99 39.51
N ALA A 460 -2.63 -8.64 38.65
CA ALA A 460 -2.15 -8.03 37.41
C ALA A 460 -3.30 -7.87 36.38
N ILE A 461 -4.15 -8.89 36.22
CA ILE A 461 -5.38 -8.81 35.42
C ILE A 461 -6.33 -7.77 36.02
N HIS A 462 -6.53 -7.81 37.34
CA HIS A 462 -7.40 -6.89 38.06
C HIS A 462 -7.05 -5.43 37.79
N GLY A 463 -5.77 -5.09 37.99
CA GLY A 463 -5.28 -3.75 37.73
C GLY A 463 -5.40 -3.31 36.27
N ALA A 464 -5.19 -4.22 35.31
CA ALA A 464 -5.31 -3.91 33.87
C ALA A 464 -6.77 -3.61 33.46
N ILE A 465 -7.73 -4.37 33.99
CA ILE A 465 -9.16 -4.15 33.77
C ILE A 465 -9.60 -2.82 34.39
N CYS A 466 -9.22 -2.54 35.64
CA CYS A 466 -9.52 -1.26 36.29
C CYS A 466 -8.95 -0.07 35.51
N GLU A 467 -7.71 -0.17 35.02
CA GLU A 467 -7.09 0.87 34.21
C GLU A 467 -7.81 1.05 32.87
N THR A 468 -8.26 -0.03 32.23
CA THR A 468 -9.08 0.06 31.01
C THR A 468 -10.36 0.85 31.27
N VAL A 469 -11.06 0.55 32.36
CA VAL A 469 -12.31 1.24 32.72
C VAL A 469 -12.04 2.73 32.96
N GLU A 470 -11.00 3.07 33.71
CA GLU A 470 -10.60 4.46 33.96
C GLU A 470 -10.33 5.21 32.64
N LYS A 471 -9.59 4.61 31.70
CA LYS A 471 -9.23 5.24 30.42
C LYS A 471 -10.39 5.28 29.41
N ALA A 472 -11.28 4.30 29.44
CA ALA A 472 -12.43 4.22 28.54
C ALA A 472 -13.57 5.16 28.95
N PHE A 473 -13.81 5.33 30.26
CA PHE A 473 -14.98 6.04 30.79
C PHE A 473 -15.19 7.44 30.19
N PRO A 474 -14.17 8.31 30.02
CA PRO A 474 -14.37 9.65 29.47
C PRO A 474 -14.94 9.66 28.04
N THR A 475 -14.60 8.65 27.22
CA THR A 475 -15.07 8.55 25.83
C THR A 475 -16.38 7.78 25.74
N GLN A 476 -16.49 6.68 26.47
CA GLN A 476 -17.65 5.79 26.39
C GLN A 476 -18.87 6.31 27.16
N GLY A 477 -18.66 7.14 28.20
CA GLY A 477 -19.73 7.66 29.06
C GLY A 477 -20.41 6.59 29.93
N ARG A 478 -19.85 5.37 29.97
CA ARG A 478 -20.32 4.22 30.75
C ARG A 478 -19.15 3.38 31.22
N SER A 479 -19.38 2.58 32.27
CA SER A 479 -18.43 1.54 32.65
C SER A 479 -18.39 0.44 31.58
N VAL A 480 -17.18 0.01 31.22
CA VAL A 480 -16.95 -1.17 30.36
C VAL A 480 -16.51 -2.40 31.15
N MET A 481 -16.50 -2.31 32.50
CA MET A 481 -15.91 -3.32 33.38
C MET A 481 -16.49 -4.70 33.14
N ASP A 482 -17.82 -4.84 33.20
CA ASP A 482 -18.51 -6.13 33.12
C ASP A 482 -18.20 -6.83 31.80
N HIS A 483 -18.19 -6.08 30.69
CA HIS A 483 -17.86 -6.63 29.38
C HIS A 483 -16.39 -7.07 29.31
N VAL A 484 -15.45 -6.28 29.85
CA VAL A 484 -14.03 -6.67 29.84
C VAL A 484 -13.79 -7.91 30.71
N VAL A 485 -14.45 -8.02 31.86
CA VAL A 485 -14.39 -9.20 32.73
C VAL A 485 -14.97 -10.44 32.03
N GLU A 486 -16.12 -10.29 31.37
CA GLU A 486 -16.76 -11.34 30.56
C GLU A 486 -15.78 -11.93 29.54
N LEU A 487 -15.07 -11.08 28.78
CA LEU A 487 -14.09 -11.50 27.78
C LEU A 487 -12.93 -12.30 28.40
N TRP A 488 -12.43 -11.87 29.57
CA TRP A 488 -11.39 -12.61 30.29
C TRP A 488 -11.88 -13.97 30.79
N VAL A 489 -13.11 -14.03 31.29
CA VAL A 489 -13.74 -15.29 31.75
C VAL A 489 -13.90 -16.27 30.60
N GLU A 490 -14.32 -15.81 29.42
CA GLU A 490 -14.43 -16.67 28.22
C GLU A 490 -13.09 -17.27 27.82
N ILE A 491 -12.02 -16.46 27.83
CA ILE A 491 -10.68 -16.91 27.45
C ILE A 491 -10.14 -17.96 28.43
N VAL A 492 -10.19 -17.72 29.75
CA VAL A 492 -9.64 -18.69 30.72
C VAL A 492 -10.44 -19.99 30.78
N LYS A 493 -11.75 -19.95 30.49
CA LYS A 493 -12.55 -21.17 30.32
C LYS A 493 -12.15 -21.94 29.07
N GLY A 494 -11.89 -21.24 27.96
CA GLY A 494 -11.39 -21.85 26.74
C GLY A 494 -10.03 -22.50 26.95
N MET A 495 -9.10 -21.80 27.60
CA MET A 495 -7.76 -22.33 27.92
C MET A 495 -7.86 -23.55 28.84
N LEU A 496 -8.77 -23.54 29.82
CA LEU A 496 -9.05 -24.71 30.65
C LEU A 496 -9.55 -25.88 29.79
N GLN A 497 -10.43 -25.62 28.83
CA GLN A 497 -10.96 -26.65 27.93
C GLN A 497 -9.86 -27.25 27.02
N GLU A 498 -8.90 -26.46 26.55
CA GLU A 498 -7.74 -26.93 25.79
C GLU A 498 -6.81 -27.78 26.65
N ALA A 499 -6.50 -27.32 27.86
CA ALA A 499 -5.72 -28.08 28.84
C ALA A 499 -6.40 -29.42 29.18
N GLU A 500 -7.73 -29.44 29.30
CA GLU A 500 -8.52 -30.66 29.51
C GLU A 500 -8.45 -31.63 28.33
N TRP A 501 -8.52 -31.14 27.10
CA TRP A 501 -8.35 -31.97 25.91
C TRP A 501 -6.97 -32.62 25.89
N CYS A 502 -5.91 -31.85 26.17
CA CYS A 502 -4.55 -32.35 26.27
C CYS A 502 -4.42 -33.41 27.38
N ARG A 503 -4.88 -33.08 28.60
CA ARG A 503 -4.80 -33.95 29.78
C ARG A 503 -5.53 -35.27 29.62
N THR A 504 -6.66 -35.27 28.92
CA THR A 504 -7.49 -36.47 28.69
C THR A 504 -7.19 -37.15 27.35
N SER A 505 -6.28 -36.60 26.54
CA SER A 505 -6.04 -37.01 25.15
C SER A 505 -7.33 -37.03 24.31
N THR A 506 -8.26 -36.14 24.62
CA THR A 506 -9.51 -35.98 23.86
C THR A 506 -9.18 -35.24 22.56
N ILE A 507 -9.51 -35.85 21.43
CA ILE A 507 -9.39 -35.20 20.12
C ILE A 507 -10.73 -34.51 19.82
N PRO A 508 -10.82 -33.17 19.81
CA PRO A 508 -12.06 -32.46 19.47
C PRO A 508 -12.41 -32.61 17.98
N THR A 509 -13.64 -32.32 17.61
CA THR A 509 -13.99 -32.04 16.21
C THR A 509 -13.35 -30.72 15.77
N LEU A 510 -13.23 -30.50 14.45
CA LEU A 510 -12.74 -29.22 13.95
C LEU A 510 -13.64 -28.05 14.35
N GLU A 511 -14.95 -28.26 14.45
CA GLU A 511 -15.91 -27.24 14.88
C GLU A 511 -15.74 -26.89 16.36
N GLU A 512 -15.67 -27.90 17.24
CA GLU A 512 -15.40 -27.70 18.68
C GLU A 512 -14.04 -27.02 18.90
N TYR A 513 -13.00 -27.48 18.19
CA TYR A 513 -11.68 -26.87 18.23
C TYR A 513 -11.75 -25.39 17.84
N MET A 514 -12.32 -25.06 16.68
CA MET A 514 -12.36 -23.67 16.22
C MET A 514 -13.20 -22.78 17.13
N ALA A 515 -14.28 -23.29 17.73
CA ALA A 515 -15.11 -22.55 18.68
C ALA A 515 -14.34 -22.18 19.96
N THR A 516 -13.45 -23.06 20.44
CA THR A 516 -12.63 -22.81 21.62
C THR A 516 -11.33 -22.07 21.27
N SER A 517 -10.53 -22.63 20.38
CA SER A 517 -9.17 -22.17 20.08
C SER A 517 -9.13 -20.80 19.43
N SER A 518 -10.16 -20.42 18.65
CA SER A 518 -10.25 -19.05 18.14
C SER A 518 -10.40 -18.04 19.28
N ILE A 519 -11.06 -18.39 20.38
CA ILE A 519 -11.21 -17.52 21.56
C ILE A 519 -9.91 -17.47 22.36
N THR A 520 -9.25 -18.62 22.58
CA THR A 520 -8.03 -18.72 23.41
C THR A 520 -6.82 -18.01 22.81
N LEU A 521 -6.86 -17.64 21.53
CA LEU A 521 -5.88 -16.71 20.95
C LEU A 521 -5.83 -15.36 21.70
N GLY A 522 -6.92 -15.02 22.41
CA GLY A 522 -6.96 -13.93 23.38
C GLY A 522 -7.25 -12.56 22.78
N VAL A 523 -7.58 -12.46 21.48
CA VAL A 523 -7.88 -11.20 20.77
C VAL A 523 -8.90 -10.36 21.53
N ALA A 524 -9.94 -11.01 22.07
CA ALA A 524 -11.00 -10.35 22.82
C ALA A 524 -10.46 -9.62 24.06
N ALA A 525 -9.57 -10.26 24.81
CA ALA A 525 -9.02 -9.71 26.05
C ALA A 525 -8.06 -8.54 25.84
N PHE A 526 -7.46 -8.35 24.66
CA PHE A 526 -6.51 -7.26 24.45
C PHE A 526 -6.95 -6.20 23.44
N LEU A 527 -7.72 -6.58 22.40
CA LEU A 527 -8.07 -5.66 21.33
C LEU A 527 -9.23 -4.74 21.71
N LEU A 528 -10.32 -5.31 22.23
CA LEU A 528 -11.51 -4.53 22.62
C LEU A 528 -11.23 -3.57 23.79
N PRO A 529 -10.56 -3.98 24.88
CA PRO A 529 -10.13 -3.05 25.93
C PRO A 529 -9.35 -1.84 25.40
N ALA A 530 -8.44 -2.08 24.45
CA ALA A 530 -7.70 -1.00 23.82
C ALA A 530 -8.59 -0.10 22.94
N ILE A 531 -9.50 -0.69 22.15
CA ILE A 531 -10.45 0.06 21.31
C ILE A 531 -11.34 0.98 22.16
N TYR A 532 -11.80 0.54 23.33
CA TYR A 532 -12.60 1.40 24.22
C TYR A 532 -11.88 2.68 24.65
N SER A 533 -10.55 2.65 24.70
CA SER A 533 -9.70 3.79 25.02
C SER A 533 -9.20 4.58 23.80
N ALA A 534 -9.63 4.21 22.59
CA ALA A 534 -9.11 4.76 21.34
C ALA A 534 -9.85 6.02 20.83
N GLY A 535 -10.67 6.65 21.67
CA GLY A 535 -11.34 7.93 21.35
C GLY A 535 -12.60 7.82 20.47
N HIS A 536 -13.07 6.60 20.18
CA HIS A 536 -14.33 6.36 19.45
C HIS A 536 -15.41 5.84 20.39
N LYS A 537 -16.59 6.47 20.36
CA LYS A 537 -17.74 6.02 21.15
C LYS A 537 -18.30 4.72 20.59
N LEU A 538 -18.52 3.74 21.46
CA LEU A 538 -19.04 2.41 21.14
C LEU A 538 -20.19 2.05 22.09
N GLU A 539 -21.41 2.16 21.56
CA GLU A 539 -22.62 1.75 22.27
C GLU A 539 -22.61 0.23 22.51
N ASP A 540 -23.32 -0.23 23.54
CA ASP A 540 -23.28 -1.63 23.96
C ASP A 540 -23.92 -2.58 22.93
N ASP A 541 -25.00 -2.13 22.30
CA ASP A 541 -25.68 -2.81 21.20
C ASP A 541 -24.77 -2.93 19.96
N VAL A 542 -23.91 -1.95 19.69
CA VAL A 542 -22.95 -2.00 18.58
C VAL A 542 -21.89 -3.08 18.80
N VAL A 543 -21.25 -3.12 19.98
CA VAL A 543 -20.20 -4.10 20.28
C VAL A 543 -20.72 -5.53 20.45
N ARG A 544 -21.99 -5.68 20.87
CA ARG A 544 -22.68 -6.97 20.91
C ARG A 544 -23.40 -7.30 19.60
N GLY A 545 -23.41 -6.36 18.66
CA GLY A 545 -24.10 -6.47 17.39
C GLY A 545 -23.40 -7.38 16.38
N PRO A 546 -24.13 -7.89 15.38
CA PRO A 546 -23.62 -8.87 14.43
C PRO A 546 -22.43 -8.36 13.60
N GLN A 547 -22.37 -7.05 13.34
CA GLN A 547 -21.29 -6.47 12.53
C GLN A 547 -19.95 -6.46 13.28
N TYR A 548 -19.97 -6.07 14.55
CA TYR A 548 -18.79 -6.10 15.40
C TYR A 548 -18.34 -7.54 15.63
N GLN A 549 -19.29 -8.44 15.95
CA GLN A 549 -19.00 -9.85 16.16
C GLN A 549 -18.42 -10.51 14.90
N ARG A 550 -18.85 -10.11 13.70
CA ARG A 550 -18.27 -10.57 12.44
C ARG A 550 -16.80 -10.13 12.28
N LEU A 551 -16.48 -8.87 12.59
CA LEU A 551 -15.10 -8.38 12.57
C LEU A 551 -14.23 -9.14 13.57
N PHE A 552 -14.74 -9.29 14.79
CA PHE A 552 -14.08 -10.01 15.86
C PHE A 552 -13.77 -11.47 15.48
N LEU A 553 -14.79 -12.20 15.00
CA LEU A 553 -14.65 -13.59 14.57
C LEU A 553 -13.64 -13.71 13.43
N LEU A 554 -13.73 -12.86 12.40
CA LEU A 554 -12.76 -12.88 11.30
C LEU A 554 -11.33 -12.64 11.81
N THR A 555 -11.10 -11.64 12.68
CA THR A 555 -9.77 -11.37 13.23
C THR A 555 -9.23 -12.56 14.01
N THR A 556 -10.05 -13.16 14.88
CA THR A 556 -9.60 -14.23 15.78
C THR A 556 -9.42 -15.57 15.06
N THR A 557 -10.29 -15.89 14.09
CA THR A 557 -10.14 -17.06 13.24
C THR A 557 -8.94 -16.93 12.29
N ILE A 558 -8.72 -15.78 11.65
CA ILE A 558 -7.53 -15.57 10.81
C ILE A 558 -6.26 -15.72 11.66
N GLY A 559 -6.22 -15.08 12.83
CA GLY A 559 -5.07 -15.17 13.73
C GLY A 559 -4.78 -16.61 14.18
N ARG A 560 -5.81 -17.38 14.53
CA ARG A 560 -5.66 -18.78 14.97
C ARG A 560 -5.18 -19.66 13.83
N LEU A 561 -5.80 -19.59 12.66
CA LEU A 561 -5.38 -20.41 11.52
C LEU A 561 -3.96 -20.09 11.06
N LEU A 562 -3.53 -18.82 11.12
CA LEU A 562 -2.14 -18.43 10.86
C LEU A 562 -1.17 -19.03 11.87
N ASN A 563 -1.54 -19.03 13.15
CA ASN A 563 -0.77 -19.67 14.20
C ASN A 563 -0.66 -21.18 13.95
N ASP A 564 -1.77 -21.87 13.70
CA ASP A 564 -1.82 -23.32 13.47
C ASP A 564 -0.97 -23.72 12.27
N VAL A 565 -1.15 -23.08 11.10
CA VAL A 565 -0.40 -23.43 9.88
C VAL A 565 1.12 -23.25 10.05
N ARG A 566 1.57 -22.34 10.91
CA ARG A 566 2.99 -22.11 11.16
C ARG A 566 3.54 -22.87 12.37
N GLY A 567 2.68 -23.29 13.29
CA GLY A 567 3.04 -23.96 14.54
C GLY A 567 2.83 -25.47 14.54
N PHE A 568 2.09 -26.02 13.57
CA PHE A 568 1.51 -27.37 13.72
C PHE A 568 2.53 -28.50 13.92
N GLU A 569 3.71 -28.42 13.30
CA GLU A 569 4.74 -29.46 13.45
C GLU A 569 5.31 -29.48 14.88
N ARG A 570 5.52 -28.30 15.49
CA ARG A 570 5.97 -28.18 16.88
C ARG A 570 4.89 -28.71 17.82
N GLU A 571 3.66 -28.23 17.64
CA GLU A 571 2.54 -28.60 18.50
C GLU A 571 2.25 -30.10 18.44
N ALA A 572 2.37 -30.71 17.26
CA ALA A 572 2.25 -32.16 17.11
C ALA A 572 3.33 -32.93 17.90
N GLN A 573 4.56 -32.41 18.02
CA GLN A 573 5.61 -33.00 18.84
C GLN A 573 5.34 -32.85 20.34
N GLU A 574 4.62 -31.80 20.73
CA GLU A 574 4.19 -31.52 22.11
C GLU A 574 2.90 -32.30 22.48
N GLY A 575 2.28 -32.99 21.53
CA GLY A 575 1.04 -33.74 21.73
C GLY A 575 -0.23 -32.90 21.60
N ASN A 576 -0.10 -31.66 21.14
CA ASN A 576 -1.21 -30.72 20.95
C ASN A 576 -1.86 -30.88 19.57
N VAL A 577 -3.17 -30.69 19.52
CA VAL A 577 -3.97 -30.72 18.29
C VAL A 577 -4.24 -29.31 17.77
N ASN A 578 -4.32 -29.14 16.46
CA ASN A 578 -4.59 -27.87 15.80
C ASN A 578 -5.41 -28.06 14.51
N ALA A 579 -5.80 -26.98 13.85
CA ALA A 579 -6.65 -27.05 12.66
C ALA A 579 -6.04 -27.87 11.50
N VAL A 580 -4.71 -27.94 11.39
CA VAL A 580 -4.01 -28.74 10.36
C VAL A 580 -4.00 -30.21 10.77
N SER A 581 -3.55 -30.53 11.99
CA SER A 581 -3.48 -31.92 12.46
C SER A 581 -4.85 -32.57 12.56
N LEU A 582 -5.90 -31.82 12.93
CA LEU A 582 -7.29 -32.31 12.93
C LEU A 582 -7.80 -32.68 11.53
N ARG A 583 -7.40 -31.94 10.48
CA ARG A 583 -7.72 -32.28 9.09
C ARG A 583 -7.03 -33.57 8.66
N ILE A 584 -5.74 -33.70 8.97
CA ILE A 584 -4.97 -34.92 8.69
C ILE A 584 -5.61 -36.13 9.40
N MET A 585 -5.83 -36.02 10.71
CA MET A 585 -6.33 -37.12 11.54
C MET A 585 -7.78 -37.54 11.21
N ARG A 586 -8.69 -36.58 11.01
CA ARG A 586 -10.12 -36.88 10.86
C ARG A 586 -10.60 -37.00 9.42
N ARG A 587 -9.93 -36.34 8.47
CA ARG A 587 -10.31 -36.38 7.05
C ARG A 587 -9.37 -37.24 6.21
N GLY A 588 -8.28 -37.76 6.79
CA GLY A 588 -7.31 -38.60 6.09
C GLY A 588 -6.54 -37.87 4.99
N MET A 589 -6.46 -36.54 5.09
CA MET A 589 -5.72 -35.68 4.14
C MET A 589 -4.23 -35.84 4.40
N ASP A 590 -3.41 -35.68 3.37
CA ASP A 590 -1.99 -35.52 3.59
C ASP A 590 -1.65 -34.12 4.15
N MET A 591 -0.38 -33.93 4.53
CA MET A 591 0.06 -32.69 5.16
C MET A 591 -0.04 -31.49 4.22
N GLU A 592 0.33 -31.66 2.95
CA GLU A 592 0.35 -30.57 1.97
C GLU A 592 -1.08 -30.13 1.64
N GLU A 593 -1.99 -31.09 1.42
CA GLU A 593 -3.42 -30.84 1.21
C GLU A 593 -4.07 -30.13 2.40
N ALA A 594 -3.76 -30.54 3.63
CA ALA A 594 -4.30 -29.91 4.82
C ALA A 594 -3.80 -28.48 5.00
N VAL A 595 -2.51 -28.22 4.75
CA VAL A 595 -1.92 -26.87 4.79
C VAL A 595 -2.54 -25.99 3.71
N GLU A 596 -2.63 -26.46 2.47
CA GLU A 596 -3.23 -25.72 1.36
C GLU A 596 -4.69 -25.35 1.63
N GLU A 597 -5.48 -26.28 2.19
CA GLU A 597 -6.88 -25.99 2.54
C GLU A 597 -6.99 -24.87 3.59
N VAL A 598 -6.13 -24.88 4.61
CA VAL A 598 -6.13 -23.84 5.64
C VAL A 598 -5.63 -22.49 5.09
N GLU A 599 -4.60 -22.48 4.24
CA GLU A 599 -4.12 -21.25 3.57
C GLU A 599 -5.18 -20.65 2.63
N ASN A 600 -5.94 -21.49 1.92
CA ASN A 600 -7.08 -21.07 1.10
C ASN A 600 -8.22 -20.48 1.95
N LEU A 601 -8.50 -21.09 3.11
CA LEU A 601 -9.47 -20.55 4.06
C LEU A 601 -9.01 -19.19 4.61
N ILE A 602 -7.75 -19.05 5.04
CA ILE A 602 -7.17 -17.77 5.48
C ILE A 602 -7.32 -16.70 4.40
N THR A 603 -7.03 -17.05 3.14
CA THR A 603 -7.17 -16.13 2.00
C THR A 603 -8.61 -15.66 1.83
N THR A 604 -9.57 -16.57 1.95
CA THR A 604 -11.01 -16.28 1.88
C THR A 604 -11.43 -15.36 3.02
N LEU A 605 -11.11 -15.69 4.27
CA LEU A 605 -11.47 -14.87 5.42
C LEU A 605 -10.82 -13.46 5.36
N THR A 606 -9.60 -13.38 4.83
CA THR A 606 -8.90 -12.10 4.65
C THR A 606 -9.60 -11.20 3.64
N ARG A 607 -10.06 -11.75 2.51
CA ARG A 607 -10.84 -11.00 1.51
C ARG A 607 -12.18 -10.50 2.09
N GLN A 608 -12.79 -11.28 2.98
CA GLN A 608 -13.98 -10.87 3.75
C GLN A 608 -13.66 -9.71 4.70
N MET A 609 -12.54 -9.78 5.43
CA MET A 609 -12.09 -8.70 6.31
C MET A 609 -11.82 -7.40 5.54
N VAL A 610 -11.13 -7.48 4.38
CA VAL A 610 -10.88 -6.31 3.53
C VAL A 610 -12.20 -5.68 3.07
N ARG A 611 -13.17 -6.49 2.62
CA ARG A 611 -14.51 -6.00 2.22
C ARG A 611 -15.22 -5.22 3.33
N LEU A 612 -15.14 -5.71 4.57
CA LEU A 612 -15.75 -5.03 5.73
C LEU A 612 -15.05 -3.71 6.07
N THR A 613 -13.76 -3.57 5.77
CA THR A 613 -13.00 -2.35 6.08
C THR A 613 -13.05 -1.30 4.97
N THR A 614 -13.25 -1.71 3.72
CA THR A 614 -13.38 -0.83 2.54
C THR A 614 -14.80 -0.32 2.30
N GLY A 615 -15.72 -0.43 3.27
CA GLY A 615 -17.01 0.27 3.26
C GLY A 615 -18.06 -0.23 2.26
N GLU A 616 -17.83 -1.35 1.58
CA GLU A 616 -18.75 -1.87 0.56
C GLU A 616 -19.95 -2.63 1.15
N ASP A 617 -19.83 -3.11 2.40
CA ASP A 617 -20.97 -3.57 3.21
C ASP A 617 -21.46 -2.43 4.11
N ASN A 618 -22.79 -2.30 4.28
CA ASN A 618 -23.46 -1.34 5.17
C ASN A 618 -23.11 -1.60 6.66
N CYS A 619 -21.84 -1.45 7.03
CA CYS A 619 -21.36 -1.58 8.40
C CYS A 619 -21.50 -0.26 9.20
N GLY A 620 -22.56 0.50 8.94
CA GLY A 620 -22.71 1.89 9.41
C GLY A 620 -22.74 2.04 10.95
N GLU A 621 -22.98 0.95 11.67
CA GLU A 621 -23.03 0.94 13.14
C GLU A 621 -21.62 0.91 13.78
N VAL A 622 -20.63 0.30 13.11
CA VAL A 622 -19.24 0.25 13.60
C VAL A 622 -18.41 1.35 12.93
N PRO A 623 -17.83 2.31 13.68
CA PRO A 623 -17.03 3.39 13.11
C PRO A 623 -15.91 2.87 12.20
N LYS A 624 -15.68 3.53 11.04
CA LYS A 624 -14.61 3.15 10.08
C LYS A 624 -13.25 3.00 10.75
N ALA A 625 -12.90 3.91 11.66
CA ALA A 625 -11.65 3.84 12.41
C ALA A 625 -11.52 2.55 13.24
N VAL A 626 -12.61 2.08 13.85
CA VAL A 626 -12.64 0.82 14.61
C VAL A 626 -12.47 -0.38 13.68
N ARG A 627 -13.14 -0.37 12.51
CA ARG A 627 -12.94 -1.41 11.47
C ARG A 627 -11.48 -1.48 11.01
N LEU A 628 -10.84 -0.33 10.81
CA LEU A 628 -9.42 -0.26 10.45
C LEU A 628 -8.50 -0.79 11.57
N MET A 629 -8.84 -0.60 12.85
CA MET A 629 -8.09 -1.18 13.97
C MET A 629 -8.12 -2.72 13.92
N PHE A 630 -9.26 -3.35 13.63
CA PHE A 630 -9.34 -4.80 13.41
C PHE A 630 -8.46 -5.25 12.25
N TRP A 631 -8.49 -4.52 11.13
CA TRP A 631 -7.65 -4.84 9.98
C TRP A 631 -6.16 -4.71 10.29
N ARG A 632 -5.74 -3.64 10.97
CA ARG A 632 -4.35 -3.46 11.40
C ARG A 632 -3.90 -4.55 12.39
N ALA A 633 -4.79 -5.02 13.27
CA ALA A 633 -4.51 -6.15 14.15
C ALA A 633 -4.27 -7.45 13.35
N VAL A 634 -5.09 -7.72 12.32
CA VAL A 634 -4.91 -8.84 11.38
C VAL A 634 -3.58 -8.73 10.63
N LYS A 635 -3.22 -7.53 10.16
CA LYS A 635 -1.91 -7.31 9.52
C LYS A 635 -0.75 -7.64 10.45
N GLY A 636 -0.90 -7.34 11.74
CA GLY A 636 0.03 -7.74 12.79
C GLY A 636 0.20 -9.26 12.88
N PHE A 637 -0.89 -10.04 12.85
CA PHE A 637 -0.81 -11.51 12.84
C PHE A 637 -0.10 -12.06 11.61
N PHE A 638 -0.46 -11.56 10.42
CA PHE A 638 0.23 -11.94 9.19
C PHE A 638 1.72 -11.66 9.26
N PHE A 639 2.13 -10.54 9.86
CA PHE A 639 3.54 -10.24 10.04
C PHE A 639 4.23 -11.25 10.96
N PHE A 640 3.61 -11.64 12.08
CA PHE A 640 4.19 -12.63 13.01
C PHE A 640 4.25 -14.05 12.42
N TYR A 641 3.35 -14.40 11.50
CA TYR A 641 3.21 -15.75 10.94
C TYR A 641 3.50 -15.82 9.42
N MET A 642 4.21 -14.83 8.86
CA MET A 642 4.35 -14.64 7.40
C MET A 642 5.13 -15.77 6.69
N LYS A 643 6.22 -16.24 7.31
CA LYS A 643 7.13 -17.25 6.72
C LYS A 643 7.62 -18.29 7.73
N GLU A 644 7.68 -17.91 9.00
CA GLU A 644 8.06 -18.74 10.14
C GLU A 644 7.15 -18.33 11.30
N ASP A 645 7.05 -19.17 12.33
CA ASP A 645 6.44 -18.77 13.61
C ASP A 645 7.39 -17.81 14.35
N LEU A 646 7.36 -16.54 13.96
CA LEU A 646 8.22 -15.50 14.56
C LEU A 646 7.84 -15.20 16.01
N TYR A 647 6.63 -15.57 16.41
CA TYR A 647 6.15 -15.43 17.79
C TYR A 647 6.92 -16.35 18.75
N HIS A 648 7.43 -17.48 18.25
CA HIS A 648 8.28 -18.43 18.96
C HIS A 648 9.77 -18.34 18.55
N ALA A 649 10.10 -17.86 17.35
CA ALA A 649 11.48 -17.66 16.88
C ALA A 649 12.11 -16.35 17.40
N SER A 650 12.35 -16.29 18.71
CA SER A 650 12.51 -15.03 19.46
C SER A 650 13.63 -14.10 18.97
N THR A 651 14.74 -14.63 18.47
CA THR A 651 15.91 -13.85 18.07
C THR A 651 15.75 -13.09 16.76
N LYS A 652 14.95 -13.59 15.81
CA LYS A 652 14.70 -12.91 14.51
C LYS A 652 13.71 -11.77 14.69
N LEU A 653 12.62 -11.99 15.42
CA LEU A 653 11.61 -10.97 15.69
C LEU A 653 12.16 -9.83 16.55
N VAL A 654 13.02 -10.12 17.53
CA VAL A 654 13.70 -9.09 18.33
C VAL A 654 14.51 -8.14 17.44
N LYS A 655 15.25 -8.65 16.44
CA LYS A 655 16.01 -7.79 15.52
C LYS A 655 15.12 -6.86 14.70
N VAL A 656 13.97 -7.35 14.23
CA VAL A 656 13.03 -6.51 13.47
C VAL A 656 12.34 -5.49 14.37
N VAL A 657 11.93 -5.88 15.58
CA VAL A 657 11.36 -4.94 16.56
C VAL A 657 12.38 -3.88 16.96
N GLU A 658 13.65 -4.25 17.17
CA GLU A 658 14.73 -3.31 17.49
C GLU A 658 15.00 -2.34 16.34
N SER A 659 15.04 -2.82 15.09
CA SER A 659 15.22 -1.93 13.95
C SER A 659 14.05 -0.96 13.78
N VAL A 660 12.82 -1.35 14.07
CA VAL A 660 11.66 -0.47 13.87
C VAL A 660 11.45 0.50 15.02
N MET A 661 11.62 0.03 16.26
CA MET A 661 11.25 0.80 17.46
C MET A 661 12.42 1.56 18.08
N ASN A 662 13.66 1.08 17.92
CA ASN A 662 14.82 1.60 18.65
C ASN A 662 15.85 2.31 17.76
N GLU A 663 15.98 1.89 16.51
CA GLU A 663 16.89 2.53 15.55
C GLU A 663 16.25 3.80 14.97
N PRO A 664 16.82 4.99 15.25
CA PRO A 664 16.33 6.22 14.64
C PRO A 664 16.55 6.16 13.13
N ILE A 665 15.67 6.81 12.38
CA ILE A 665 15.89 7.03 10.95
C ILE A 665 17.16 7.89 10.82
N THR A 666 18.18 7.37 10.15
CA THR A 666 19.43 8.11 9.90
C THR A 666 19.18 9.13 8.81
N ILE A 667 19.17 10.40 9.20
CA ILE A 667 18.97 11.54 8.31
C ILE A 667 20.37 11.96 7.83
N ALA A 668 20.60 11.95 6.52
CA ALA A 668 21.86 12.37 5.88
C ALA A 668 21.80 13.83 5.43
#